data_AF-D7A2B7-F1
#
_entry.id   AF-D7A2B7-F1
#
_cell.length_a   1.000
_cell.length_b   1.000
_cell.length_c   1.000
_cell.angle_alpha   90.00
_cell.angle_beta   90.00
_cell.angle_gamma   90.00
#
_symmetry.space_group_name_H-M   'P 1'
#
loop_
_entity.id
_entity.type
_entity.pdbx_description
1 polymer ?
#
loop_
_entity_poly.entity_id
_entity_poly.type
_entity_poly.pdbx_seq_one_letter_code
_entity_poly.pdbx_strand_id
1 'polypeptide(L)'
;MLGLNRPLLVAGLAASLLATAAILPAPAQNAPMRLAQGGPPPGPPPGMGPQDNGPMDVNVFYDQLSRYGTWVEHPDYQFVFIPNDVGQGWRPYQEGRWVWTDQYGWYWESYEPFGWATYHYGRWGYDPSYGWFWVPGDTWSPAWVTWRRGGGRTGWAPVGPDRPGYAVGQPAYYAPPVAESWVFVEDRYMAEEDLVDYVAPIPEINIYLDAAPDYYEPSWNDGYYVNRGFGYDVYDAPIRDRLYTREVVYVDNRDQLFYDGGRLGIFAPAIAIGNQFGPPPRYERRLDPGQRALIRQYVRDDRDWDRNRPGMFAPSAALLGAIEPDRRRELREARFNNPDIYRRQLEQMQRQRADQVEKVRREAAARNAVLEQQRKQAVEQKRQEFRQIRDQYRVRAQQVQGRPEGRPGMRPAVAPGVAPGMRPGVVPGAVPGQRPDAGNAAQRQQIERQRVQQEQMRAQQQRQQADQLRQQQQAGEAQRRAAEQQRAQQERARQQQAGEAQRRAAEQQRAQQQKAQQDRAAEQQRAQQQRAQQERAAEQQRTQQQRAQQQRAQQQRAAEQQRAQQQRAQQQRAAEQQRAQQQRASQQQQRAAEQQRAQQAQQRNAAQAQQRAAQQQQRAQQQRAVQQQRQQPPQQRPANAQQQQQRKPVPPGTPGAPQ
;
A
#
# COMPACT_ATOMS: atom_id res chain seq x y z
N MET A 1 22.24 -43.91 -54.75
CA MET A 1 22.75 -42.89 -55.68
C MET A 1 23.61 -41.95 -54.84
N LEU A 2 24.92 -41.80 -55.04
CA LEU A 2 25.58 -41.22 -56.23
C LEU A 2 25.04 -39.81 -56.49
N GLY A 3 25.77 -38.70 -56.33
CA GLY A 3 27.14 -38.48 -55.80
C GLY A 3 27.98 -37.54 -56.68
N LEU A 4 29.16 -37.12 -56.20
CA LEU A 4 30.26 -36.48 -56.95
C LEU A 4 30.05 -34.97 -57.31
N ASN A 5 31.07 -34.10 -57.40
CA ASN A 5 32.45 -34.22 -56.89
C ASN A 5 33.17 -32.90 -56.57
N ARG A 6 34.26 -33.06 -55.81
CA ARG A 6 35.45 -32.19 -55.62
C ARG A 6 36.15 -31.81 -56.95
N PRO A 7 37.00 -30.75 -57.00
CA PRO A 7 38.42 -30.91 -56.61
C PRO A 7 39.08 -29.74 -55.83
N LEU A 8 40.16 -30.10 -55.14
CA LEU A 8 41.23 -29.20 -54.69
C LEU A 8 42.23 -28.97 -55.84
N LEU A 9 43.05 -27.91 -55.75
CA LEU A 9 44.29 -27.80 -56.51
C LEU A 9 45.46 -27.62 -55.52
N VAL A 10 46.53 -28.39 -55.70
CA VAL A 10 47.72 -28.41 -54.82
C VAL A 10 48.99 -28.51 -55.68
N ALA A 11 49.86 -27.50 -55.59
CA ALA A 11 51.26 -27.51 -56.00
C ALA A 11 51.96 -26.27 -55.40
N GLY A 12 53.22 -26.32 -54.94
CA GLY A 12 54.07 -27.49 -54.73
C GLY A 12 55.46 -27.13 -54.18
N LEU A 13 55.96 -27.98 -53.26
CA LEU A 13 57.38 -28.27 -52.92
C LEU A 13 58.37 -27.13 -52.52
N ALA A 14 58.77 -27.20 -51.23
CA ALA A 14 60.14 -27.22 -50.71
C ALA A 14 61.09 -25.99 -50.79
N ALA A 15 61.50 -25.51 -49.61
CA ALA A 15 62.92 -25.34 -49.24
C ALA A 15 63.12 -25.23 -47.69
N SER A 16 64.33 -25.56 -47.25
CA SER A 16 64.74 -25.85 -45.86
C SER A 16 64.80 -24.65 -44.87
N LEU A 17 64.52 -24.97 -43.61
CA LEU A 17 65.22 -24.54 -42.37
C LEU A 17 66.01 -23.21 -42.34
N LEU A 18 65.60 -22.32 -41.44
CA LEU A 18 66.48 -21.77 -40.39
C LEU A 18 65.64 -21.41 -39.15
N ALA A 19 66.27 -21.36 -37.97
CA ALA A 19 65.55 -21.39 -36.68
C ALA A 19 65.73 -20.11 -35.86
N THR A 20 64.66 -19.70 -35.17
CA THR A 20 64.69 -18.81 -33.99
C THR A 20 63.58 -19.25 -33.03
N ALA A 21 63.87 -19.25 -31.72
CA ALA A 21 63.04 -19.92 -30.73
C ALA A 21 61.99 -19.00 -30.08
N ALA A 22 60.78 -19.54 -29.89
CA ALA A 22 59.79 -19.04 -28.95
C ALA A 22 59.39 -20.20 -28.01
N ILE A 23 59.80 -20.13 -26.75
CA ILE A 23 59.58 -21.21 -25.77
C ILE A 23 58.20 -21.02 -25.13
N LEU A 24 57.32 -22.02 -25.29
CA LEU A 24 56.09 -22.16 -24.51
C LEU A 24 56.39 -22.93 -23.22
N PRO A 25 56.08 -22.40 -22.02
CA PRO A 25 56.11 -23.18 -20.78
C PRO A 25 54.98 -24.23 -20.75
N ALA A 26 55.30 -25.41 -20.21
CA ALA A 26 54.37 -26.52 -20.00
C ALA A 26 53.46 -26.29 -18.76
N PRO A 27 52.34 -27.02 -18.58
CA PRO A 27 51.42 -26.77 -17.47
C PRO A 27 52.04 -27.15 -16.11
N ALA A 28 52.06 -26.20 -15.18
CA ALA A 28 52.49 -26.42 -13.81
C ALA A 28 51.45 -27.19 -13.00
N GLN A 29 51.91 -28.16 -12.19
CA GLN A 29 51.06 -29.03 -11.38
C GLN A 29 50.76 -28.37 -10.02
N ASN A 30 49.52 -28.44 -9.57
CA ASN A 30 49.12 -27.90 -8.26
C ASN A 30 49.63 -28.80 -7.12
N ALA A 31 50.63 -28.34 -6.39
CA ALA A 31 51.02 -28.86 -5.08
C ALA A 31 50.51 -27.92 -3.97
N PRO A 32 49.92 -28.44 -2.87
CA PRO A 32 49.32 -27.59 -1.84
C PRO A 32 50.38 -26.89 -0.97
N MET A 33 50.38 -25.56 -0.96
CA MET A 33 51.14 -24.81 0.04
C MET A 33 50.55 -25.02 1.44
N ARG A 34 51.42 -25.22 2.43
CA ARG A 34 51.03 -25.37 3.84
C ARG A 34 50.69 -24.03 4.46
N LEU A 35 49.76 -24.07 5.43
CA LEU A 35 49.43 -22.96 6.33
C LEU A 35 50.69 -22.47 7.06
N ALA A 36 51.08 -21.22 6.82
CA ALA A 36 52.00 -20.50 7.71
C ALA A 36 51.19 -19.93 8.89
N GLN A 37 51.51 -20.34 10.11
CA GLN A 37 50.88 -19.80 11.31
C GLN A 37 51.47 -18.41 11.61
N GLY A 38 50.75 -17.36 11.23
CA GLY A 38 51.00 -16.01 11.72
C GLY A 38 50.52 -15.87 13.15
N GLY A 39 51.39 -15.39 14.05
CA GLY A 39 50.99 -15.00 15.40
C GLY A 39 50.08 -13.75 15.40
N PRO A 40 49.35 -13.49 16.49
CA PRO A 40 48.49 -12.31 16.57
C PRO A 40 49.31 -11.01 16.46
N PRO A 41 48.79 -9.97 15.78
CA PRO A 41 49.48 -8.69 15.66
C PRO A 41 49.61 -7.98 17.03
N PRO A 42 50.62 -7.12 17.21
CA PRO A 42 50.77 -6.34 18.44
C PRO A 42 49.58 -5.40 18.65
N GLY A 43 49.02 -5.39 19.86
CA GLY A 43 47.89 -4.54 20.21
C GLY A 43 48.21 -3.04 20.22
N PRO A 44 47.20 -2.16 20.11
CA PRO A 44 47.39 -0.71 20.13
C PRO A 44 47.95 -0.21 21.47
N PRO A 45 48.65 0.96 21.48
CA PRO A 45 49.27 1.48 22.70
C PRO A 45 48.23 1.86 23.77
N PRO A 46 48.56 1.74 25.07
CA PRO A 46 47.61 2.01 26.15
C PRO A 46 47.24 3.50 26.19
N GLY A 47 45.96 3.82 25.93
CA GLY A 47 45.43 5.18 26.01
C GLY A 47 44.42 5.55 24.92
N MET A 48 44.40 4.84 23.79
CA MET A 48 43.36 4.99 22.76
C MET A 48 42.56 3.70 22.62
N GLY A 49 41.58 3.53 23.52
CA GLY A 49 40.42 2.69 23.22
C GLY A 49 39.55 3.33 22.12
N PRO A 50 38.60 2.59 21.52
CA PRO A 50 37.66 3.18 20.58
C PRO A 50 36.90 4.33 21.24
N GLN A 51 36.77 5.46 20.54
CA GLN A 51 35.82 6.50 20.92
C GLN A 51 34.41 5.99 20.63
N ASP A 52 33.88 5.23 21.58
CA ASP A 52 32.48 4.84 21.67
C ASP A 52 31.70 6.06 22.17
N ASN A 53 31.32 6.93 21.22
CA ASN A 53 30.40 8.01 21.49
C ASN A 53 29.07 7.35 21.91
N GLY A 54 28.74 7.47 23.20
CA GLY A 54 27.58 6.81 23.81
C GLY A 54 26.26 7.09 23.07
N PRO A 55 25.24 6.24 23.29
CA PRO A 55 24.06 6.15 22.43
C PRO A 55 23.44 7.51 22.13
N MET A 56 23.36 7.85 20.84
CA MET A 56 22.74 9.08 20.37
C MET A 56 21.27 9.09 20.76
N ASP A 57 20.72 10.24 21.13
CA ASP A 57 19.30 10.31 21.43
C ASP A 57 18.42 10.28 20.17
N VAL A 58 17.11 10.15 20.38
CA VAL A 58 16.10 10.18 19.30
C VAL A 58 16.08 11.51 18.51
N ASN A 59 16.67 12.60 19.04
CA ASN A 59 16.69 13.89 18.33
C ASN A 59 17.53 13.81 17.04
N VAL A 60 18.47 12.86 16.93
CA VAL A 60 19.18 12.57 15.68
C VAL A 60 18.23 12.22 14.52
N PHE A 61 17.07 11.61 14.80
CA PHE A 61 16.02 11.42 13.81
C PHE A 61 15.19 12.69 13.63
N TYR A 62 14.76 13.32 14.74
CA TYR A 62 13.90 14.51 14.68
C TYR A 62 14.52 15.61 13.81
N ASP A 63 15.76 15.99 14.07
CA ASP A 63 16.44 17.10 13.39
C ASP A 63 16.79 16.76 11.94
N GLN A 64 17.32 15.56 11.68
CA GLN A 64 17.77 15.19 10.33
C GLN A 64 16.63 14.84 9.36
N LEU A 65 15.47 14.41 9.89
CA LEU A 65 14.30 14.08 9.06
C LEU A 65 13.32 15.26 8.90
N SER A 66 13.31 16.26 9.78
CA SER A 66 12.40 17.43 9.74
C SER A 66 12.44 18.26 8.44
N ARG A 67 13.43 18.06 7.56
CA ARG A 67 13.54 18.71 6.25
C ARG A 67 13.03 17.85 5.07
N TYR A 68 12.53 16.65 5.34
CA TYR A 68 12.09 15.66 4.33
C TYR A 68 10.68 15.12 4.59
N GLY A 69 9.97 15.65 5.59
CA GLY A 69 8.66 15.16 6.02
C GLY A 69 8.18 15.87 7.27
N THR A 70 6.95 15.55 7.68
CA THR A 70 6.29 16.12 8.85
C THR A 70 6.34 15.13 10.01
N TRP A 71 6.72 15.62 11.20
CA TRP A 71 6.53 14.90 12.45
C TRP A 71 5.12 15.12 13.00
N VAL A 72 4.42 14.06 13.41
CA VAL A 72 3.04 14.13 13.86
C VAL A 72 2.84 13.41 15.19
N GLU A 73 2.10 14.03 16.10
CA GLU A 73 1.62 13.41 17.35
C GLU A 73 0.60 12.30 17.01
N HIS A 74 0.95 11.04 17.29
CA HIS A 74 0.13 9.87 16.99
C HIS A 74 -0.34 9.19 18.28
N PRO A 75 -1.66 8.95 18.47
CA PRO A 75 -2.22 8.51 19.75
C PRO A 75 -1.61 7.18 20.24
N ASP A 76 -1.29 6.28 19.32
CA ASP A 76 -0.72 4.97 19.67
C ASP A 76 0.83 4.93 19.66
N TYR A 77 1.52 5.92 19.08
CA TYR A 77 2.98 5.82 18.77
C TYR A 77 3.81 7.06 19.15
N GLN A 78 3.25 7.98 19.93
CA GLN A 78 3.90 9.23 20.36
C GLN A 78 4.19 10.18 19.19
N PHE A 79 5.33 10.04 18.52
CA PHE A 79 5.70 10.89 17.38
C PHE A 79 6.14 10.04 16.19
N VAL A 80 5.43 10.21 15.07
CA VAL A 80 5.68 9.49 13.82
C VAL A 80 6.13 10.45 12.73
N PHE A 81 7.01 9.97 11.85
CA PHE A 81 7.48 10.71 10.68
C PHE A 81 6.66 10.36 9.44
N ILE A 82 6.25 11.35 8.66
CA ILE A 82 5.48 11.17 7.43
C ILE A 82 6.23 11.87 6.29
N PRO A 83 6.72 11.14 5.28
CA PRO A 83 7.59 11.69 4.25
C PRO A 83 6.81 12.62 3.31
N ASN A 84 7.40 13.77 2.99
CA ASN A 84 6.87 14.69 1.98
C ASN A 84 7.44 14.34 0.59
N ASP A 85 6.84 14.89 -0.46
CA ASP A 85 7.30 14.80 -1.86
C ASP A 85 7.49 13.38 -2.43
N VAL A 86 6.84 12.39 -1.81
CA VAL A 86 6.74 11.01 -2.31
C VAL A 86 5.73 10.88 -3.47
N GLY A 87 6.04 10.03 -4.44
CA GLY A 87 5.24 9.87 -5.66
C GLY A 87 3.86 9.24 -5.44
N GLN A 88 2.94 9.44 -6.39
CA GLN A 88 1.68 8.68 -6.39
C GLN A 88 1.98 7.19 -6.59
N GLY A 89 1.47 6.34 -5.69
CA GLY A 89 1.82 4.91 -5.66
C GLY A 89 3.17 4.60 -4.99
N TRP A 90 3.75 5.54 -4.25
CA TRP A 90 4.89 5.27 -3.35
C TRP A 90 4.50 4.38 -2.17
N ARG A 91 5.48 3.61 -1.69
CA ARG A 91 5.45 2.81 -0.47
C ARG A 91 6.89 2.53 0.01
N PRO A 92 7.09 2.22 1.30
CA PRO A 92 8.40 1.84 1.84
C PRO A 92 9.06 0.70 1.06
N TYR A 93 10.39 0.75 0.93
CA TYR A 93 11.20 -0.25 0.22
C TYR A 93 10.84 -0.43 -1.26
N GLN A 94 10.38 0.62 -1.94
CA GLN A 94 10.10 0.62 -3.39
C GLN A 94 11.15 1.36 -4.23
N GLU A 95 11.75 2.43 -3.70
CA GLU A 95 12.75 3.25 -4.40
C GLU A 95 14.16 2.97 -3.84
N GLY A 96 14.94 2.17 -4.58
CA GLY A 96 16.23 1.65 -4.13
C GLY A 96 16.61 0.32 -4.77
N ARG A 97 17.61 -0.37 -4.20
CA ARG A 97 18.07 -1.70 -4.60
C ARG A 97 18.39 -2.60 -3.41
N TRP A 98 18.33 -3.90 -3.63
CA TRP A 98 18.89 -4.89 -2.70
C TRP A 98 20.37 -5.10 -2.96
N VAL A 99 21.15 -5.22 -1.89
CA VAL A 99 22.61 -5.46 -1.92
C VAL A 99 22.92 -6.64 -1.01
N TRP A 100 23.70 -7.61 -1.49
CA TRP A 100 24.16 -8.71 -0.66
C TRP A 100 25.40 -8.31 0.15
N THR A 101 25.41 -8.66 1.43
CA THR A 101 26.49 -8.38 2.38
C THR A 101 26.86 -9.64 3.16
N ASP A 102 28.14 -9.88 3.40
CA ASP A 102 28.56 -11.07 4.16
C ASP A 102 28.04 -11.05 5.60
N GLN A 103 28.11 -9.87 6.25
CA GLN A 103 27.76 -9.71 7.66
C GLN A 103 26.25 -9.84 7.93
N TYR A 104 25.39 -9.34 7.03
CA TYR A 104 23.94 -9.21 7.29
C TYR A 104 23.01 -9.87 6.27
N GLY A 105 23.51 -10.30 5.10
CA GLY A 105 22.68 -10.72 3.98
C GLY A 105 22.13 -9.52 3.21
N TRP A 106 20.81 -9.43 3.03
CA TRP A 106 20.19 -8.41 2.19
C TRP A 106 20.07 -7.05 2.91
N TYR A 107 20.86 -6.09 2.43
CA TYR A 107 20.82 -4.68 2.81
C TYR A 107 20.00 -3.87 1.78
N TRP A 108 19.14 -2.97 2.25
CA TRP A 108 18.38 -2.07 1.38
C TRP A 108 19.13 -0.75 1.14
N GLU A 109 19.67 -0.56 -0.06
CA GLU A 109 20.28 0.70 -0.47
C GLU A 109 19.23 1.60 -1.13
N SER A 110 18.91 2.72 -0.48
CA SER A 110 18.03 3.75 -1.03
C SER A 110 18.74 5.09 -1.14
N TYR A 111 18.40 5.83 -2.20
CA TYR A 111 18.82 7.21 -2.41
C TYR A 111 17.80 8.22 -1.86
N GLU A 112 16.69 7.75 -1.28
CA GLU A 112 15.72 8.62 -0.60
C GLU A 112 16.35 9.24 0.66
N PRO A 113 16.20 10.56 0.88
CA PRO A 113 17.00 11.28 1.87
C PRO A 113 16.61 11.01 3.33
N PHE A 114 15.51 10.31 3.57
CA PHE A 114 15.11 9.77 4.88
C PHE A 114 15.55 8.31 5.10
N GLY A 115 15.91 7.58 4.03
CA GLY A 115 16.09 6.13 4.03
C GLY A 115 17.13 5.60 5.01
N TRP A 116 18.22 6.35 5.22
CA TRP A 116 19.30 6.02 6.18
C TRP A 116 18.77 5.73 7.59
N ALA A 117 17.70 6.41 8.01
CA ALA A 117 17.02 6.17 9.27
C ALA A 117 15.82 5.24 9.04
N THR A 118 14.92 5.59 8.13
CA THR A 118 13.59 4.96 8.08
C THR A 118 13.56 3.54 7.51
N TYR A 119 14.65 3.09 6.87
CA TYR A 119 14.78 1.71 6.39
C TYR A 119 15.68 0.84 7.26
N HIS A 120 16.48 1.43 8.15
CA HIS A 120 17.41 0.72 9.04
C HIS A 120 17.03 0.77 10.52
N TYR A 121 16.18 1.71 10.92
CA TYR A 121 15.61 1.83 12.26
C TYR A 121 14.08 1.82 12.18
N GLY A 122 13.42 1.62 13.33
CA GLY A 122 11.98 1.80 13.45
C GLY A 122 11.13 0.82 12.64
N ARG A 123 9.87 1.19 12.37
CA ARG A 123 8.89 0.39 11.61
C ARG A 123 7.95 1.28 10.79
N TRP A 124 7.50 0.81 9.64
CA TRP A 124 6.51 1.52 8.82
C TRP A 124 5.09 1.03 9.10
N GLY A 125 4.20 1.95 9.49
CA GLY A 125 2.78 1.72 9.65
C GLY A 125 1.95 2.42 8.56
N TYR A 126 0.67 2.07 8.49
CA TYR A 126 -0.30 2.70 7.60
C TYR A 126 -1.67 2.86 8.28
N ASP A 127 -2.25 4.05 8.17
CA ASP A 127 -3.66 4.33 8.54
C ASP A 127 -4.18 5.45 7.63
N PRO A 128 -5.36 5.36 7.00
CA PRO A 128 -5.92 6.42 6.14
C PRO A 128 -6.03 7.83 6.77
N SER A 129 -5.95 7.95 8.09
CA SER A 129 -5.91 9.22 8.83
C SER A 129 -4.56 9.95 8.70
N TYR A 130 -3.49 9.22 8.33
CA TYR A 130 -2.11 9.70 8.25
C TYR A 130 -1.43 9.36 6.90
N GLY A 131 -1.87 8.30 6.23
CA GLY A 131 -1.14 7.66 5.13
C GLY A 131 -0.11 6.66 5.66
N TRP A 132 0.97 6.47 4.91
CA TRP A 132 2.20 5.85 5.41
C TRP A 132 2.87 6.72 6.46
N PHE A 133 3.29 6.12 7.57
CA PHE A 133 4.06 6.77 8.62
C PHE A 133 5.15 5.85 9.17
N TRP A 134 6.24 6.43 9.64
CA TRP A 134 7.34 5.71 10.28
C TRP A 134 7.35 5.96 11.78
N VAL A 135 7.39 4.87 12.56
CA VAL A 135 7.56 4.89 14.02
C VAL A 135 9.06 4.71 14.31
N PRO A 136 9.72 5.66 15.00
CA PRO A 136 11.13 5.54 15.38
C PRO A 136 11.42 4.29 16.24
N GLY A 137 12.65 3.79 16.20
CA GLY A 137 13.10 2.63 17.00
C GLY A 137 14.58 2.71 17.35
N ASP A 138 15.02 1.95 18.37
CA ASP A 138 16.37 2.04 18.94
C ASP A 138 17.43 1.21 18.19
N THR A 139 17.00 0.13 17.54
CA THR A 139 17.87 -0.92 16.99
C THR A 139 18.09 -0.72 15.49
N TRP A 140 19.34 -0.89 15.03
CA TRP A 140 19.71 -0.90 13.62
C TRP A 140 19.46 -2.28 12.97
N SER A 141 19.11 -2.28 11.68
CA SER A 141 18.92 -3.45 10.82
C SER A 141 19.38 -3.16 9.39
N PRO A 142 19.86 -4.15 8.63
CA PRO A 142 20.09 -4.01 7.19
C PRO A 142 18.82 -3.64 6.40
N ALA A 143 17.64 -4.08 6.85
CA ALA A 143 16.31 -3.64 6.39
C ALA A 143 15.20 -4.28 7.26
N TRP A 144 14.21 -3.51 7.72
CA TRP A 144 13.07 -4.04 8.49
C TRP A 144 11.94 -4.59 7.60
N VAL A 145 12.15 -5.73 6.96
CA VAL A 145 11.17 -6.38 6.06
C VAL A 145 10.94 -7.87 6.37
N THR A 146 9.82 -8.40 5.90
CA THR A 146 9.54 -9.86 5.81
C THR A 146 9.52 -10.28 4.34
N TRP A 147 9.86 -11.54 4.02
CA TRP A 147 10.14 -12.00 2.67
C TRP A 147 9.20 -13.11 2.17
N ARG A 148 8.94 -13.11 0.87
CA ARG A 148 8.31 -14.22 0.12
C ARG A 148 9.03 -14.52 -1.18
N ARG A 149 9.01 -15.78 -1.62
CA ARG A 149 9.50 -16.20 -2.94
C ARG A 149 8.67 -17.33 -3.54
N GLY A 150 8.64 -17.37 -4.88
CA GLY A 150 8.09 -18.46 -5.68
C GLY A 150 7.61 -17.97 -7.04
N GLY A 151 7.32 -18.90 -7.97
CA GLY A 151 6.85 -18.55 -9.31
C GLY A 151 7.84 -17.70 -10.13
N GLY A 152 9.13 -17.75 -9.80
CA GLY A 152 10.16 -16.88 -10.41
C GLY A 152 10.11 -15.42 -9.95
N ARG A 153 9.48 -15.15 -8.80
CA ARG A 153 9.38 -13.81 -8.18
C ARG A 153 9.79 -13.86 -6.70
N THR A 154 10.46 -12.79 -6.28
CA THR A 154 10.70 -12.46 -4.87
C THR A 154 9.93 -11.19 -4.52
N GLY A 155 9.39 -11.18 -3.31
CA GLY A 155 8.73 -10.01 -2.73
C GLY A 155 9.10 -9.79 -1.27
N TRP A 156 8.94 -8.55 -0.84
CA TRP A 156 9.21 -8.09 0.52
C TRP A 156 8.14 -7.09 0.96
N ALA A 157 7.91 -7.01 2.26
CA ALA A 157 7.05 -5.97 2.84
C ALA A 157 7.66 -5.43 4.14
N PRO A 158 7.53 -4.13 4.44
CA PRO A 158 7.94 -3.56 5.73
C PRO A 158 7.28 -4.31 6.90
N VAL A 159 8.05 -4.64 7.94
CA VAL A 159 7.48 -5.08 9.22
C VAL A 159 6.78 -3.89 9.87
N GLY A 160 5.48 -4.03 10.17
CA GLY A 160 4.70 -2.97 10.80
C GLY A 160 4.95 -2.88 12.31
N PRO A 161 4.65 -1.72 12.95
CA PRO A 161 4.66 -1.60 14.41
C PRO A 161 3.76 -2.65 15.07
N ASP A 162 4.19 -3.20 16.20
CA ASP A 162 3.56 -4.36 16.86
C ASP A 162 3.14 -4.09 18.32
N ARG A 163 3.32 -2.85 18.80
CA ARG A 163 2.92 -2.37 20.13
C ARG A 163 2.79 -0.84 20.15
N PRO A 164 2.18 -0.24 21.19
CA PRO A 164 2.17 1.20 21.38
C PRO A 164 3.55 1.80 21.74
N GLY A 165 3.74 3.08 21.45
CA GLY A 165 5.00 3.81 21.65
C GLY A 165 6.00 3.61 20.52
N TYR A 166 7.28 3.85 20.80
CA TYR A 166 8.37 3.64 19.85
C TYR A 166 8.68 2.15 19.60
N ALA A 167 9.19 1.83 18.41
CA ALA A 167 9.52 0.48 17.97
C ALA A 167 10.88 -0.02 18.52
N VAL A 168 10.95 -0.16 19.84
CA VAL A 168 12.12 -0.60 20.61
C VAL A 168 12.40 -2.10 20.42
N GLY A 169 13.60 -2.49 20.02
CA GLY A 169 14.08 -3.87 19.99
C GLY A 169 13.38 -4.79 18.98
N GLN A 170 13.32 -6.08 19.34
CA GLN A 170 12.73 -7.15 18.54
C GLN A 170 11.21 -6.95 18.37
N PRO A 171 10.62 -7.15 17.17
CA PRO A 171 9.18 -7.20 17.00
C PRO A 171 8.62 -8.57 17.44
N ALA A 172 7.42 -8.58 18.03
CA ALA A 172 6.70 -9.81 18.38
C ALA A 172 6.10 -10.53 17.16
N TYR A 173 5.87 -9.80 16.06
CA TYR A 173 5.31 -10.33 14.81
C TYR A 173 5.97 -9.67 13.59
N TYR A 174 6.49 -10.45 12.65
CA TYR A 174 7.13 -9.96 11.41
C TYR A 174 6.12 -9.68 10.28
N ALA A 175 4.92 -9.20 10.65
CA ALA A 175 3.80 -8.99 9.72
C ALA A 175 3.75 -7.56 9.14
N PRO A 176 3.33 -7.38 7.87
CA PRO A 176 3.17 -6.05 7.28
C PRO A 176 1.94 -5.29 7.82
N PRO A 177 1.91 -3.95 7.71
CA PRO A 177 0.80 -3.14 8.20
C PRO A 177 -0.47 -3.25 7.33
N VAL A 178 -0.33 -3.44 6.01
CA VAL A 178 -1.45 -3.66 5.07
C VAL A 178 -1.08 -4.67 3.96
N ALA A 179 -2.08 -5.22 3.26
CA ALA A 179 -1.85 -6.13 2.13
C ALA A 179 -1.08 -5.47 0.97
N GLU A 180 -1.36 -4.20 0.68
CA GLU A 180 -0.68 -3.40 -0.36
C GLU A 180 0.80 -3.09 -0.06
N SER A 181 1.32 -3.46 1.12
CA SER A 181 2.72 -3.27 1.51
C SER A 181 3.72 -4.11 0.70
N TRP A 182 3.29 -5.21 0.06
CA TRP A 182 4.18 -6.17 -0.62
C TRP A 182 4.73 -5.65 -1.95
N VAL A 183 5.99 -5.27 -1.97
CA VAL A 183 6.76 -5.03 -3.20
C VAL A 183 7.16 -6.39 -3.78
N PHE A 184 7.10 -6.54 -5.11
CA PHE A 184 7.44 -7.76 -5.82
C PHE A 184 8.19 -7.44 -7.12
N VAL A 185 9.25 -8.20 -7.41
CA VAL A 185 9.97 -8.20 -8.69
C VAL A 185 10.08 -9.65 -9.20
N GLU A 186 10.52 -9.82 -10.44
CA GLU A 186 10.98 -11.13 -10.93
C GLU A 186 12.39 -11.38 -10.42
N ASP A 187 12.71 -12.63 -10.08
CA ASP A 187 14.01 -13.02 -9.51
C ASP A 187 15.18 -12.46 -10.31
N ARG A 188 15.03 -12.43 -11.65
CA ARG A 188 16.05 -11.94 -12.57
C ARG A 188 16.49 -10.48 -12.36
N TYR A 189 15.66 -9.69 -11.69
CA TYR A 189 15.88 -8.26 -11.43
C TYR A 189 16.39 -7.97 -10.02
N MET A 190 16.60 -8.97 -9.15
CA MET A 190 16.95 -8.75 -7.74
C MET A 190 18.26 -7.98 -7.49
N ALA A 191 19.19 -7.97 -8.45
CA ALA A 191 20.46 -7.22 -8.37
C ALA A 191 20.49 -5.88 -9.14
N GLU A 192 19.38 -5.46 -9.75
CA GLU A 192 19.34 -4.27 -10.62
C GLU A 192 19.73 -2.99 -9.87
N GLU A 193 20.31 -2.01 -10.58
CA GLU A 193 20.78 -0.78 -9.94
C GLU A 193 19.66 0.17 -9.45
N ASP A 194 18.43 -0.08 -9.87
CA ASP A 194 17.22 0.63 -9.46
C ASP A 194 16.00 -0.28 -9.66
N LEU A 195 15.45 -0.86 -8.59
CA LEU A 195 14.37 -1.85 -8.67
C LEU A 195 13.03 -1.24 -9.10
N VAL A 196 12.89 0.09 -8.99
CA VAL A 196 11.61 0.82 -9.13
C VAL A 196 10.93 0.64 -10.49
N ASP A 197 11.71 0.37 -11.53
CA ASP A 197 11.26 0.10 -12.90
C ASP A 197 10.59 -1.27 -13.04
N TYR A 198 11.03 -2.23 -12.22
CA TYR A 198 10.66 -3.64 -12.30
C TYR A 198 9.66 -4.07 -11.24
N VAL A 199 9.39 -3.24 -10.20
CA VAL A 199 8.38 -3.60 -9.21
C VAL A 199 6.99 -3.66 -9.84
N ALA A 200 6.26 -4.71 -9.50
CA ALA A 200 4.96 -4.96 -10.07
C ALA A 200 3.85 -4.06 -9.47
N PRO A 201 2.81 -3.71 -10.26
CA PRO A 201 1.73 -2.84 -9.80
C PRO A 201 0.96 -3.40 -8.60
N ILE A 202 0.54 -2.51 -7.68
CA ILE A 202 -0.22 -2.88 -6.48
C ILE A 202 -1.47 -3.75 -6.78
N PRO A 203 -2.25 -3.52 -7.87
CA PRO A 203 -3.43 -4.32 -8.21
C PRO A 203 -3.17 -5.78 -8.63
N GLU A 204 -1.91 -6.20 -8.76
CA GLU A 204 -1.51 -7.55 -9.23
C GLU A 204 -0.81 -8.38 -8.13
N ILE A 205 -0.59 -7.80 -6.94
CA ILE A 205 0.13 -8.41 -5.81
C ILE A 205 -0.46 -9.77 -5.38
N ASN A 206 -1.79 -9.93 -5.41
CA ASN A 206 -2.47 -11.19 -5.09
C ASN A 206 -1.93 -12.36 -5.94
N ILE A 207 -1.72 -12.13 -7.24
CA ILE A 207 -1.24 -13.14 -8.19
C ILE A 207 0.17 -13.62 -7.80
N TYR A 208 1.02 -12.72 -7.30
CA TYR A 208 2.38 -13.06 -6.87
C TYR A 208 2.41 -13.65 -5.45
N LEU A 209 1.54 -13.21 -4.53
CA LEU A 209 1.38 -13.80 -3.20
C LEU A 209 0.88 -15.26 -3.26
N ASP A 210 -0.01 -15.57 -4.21
CA ASP A 210 -0.43 -16.95 -4.49
C ASP A 210 0.72 -17.81 -4.99
N ALA A 211 1.53 -17.26 -5.90
CA ALA A 211 2.66 -17.92 -6.55
C ALA A 211 3.95 -17.97 -5.71
N ALA A 212 4.02 -17.19 -4.62
CA ALA A 212 5.14 -17.11 -3.69
C ALA A 212 4.79 -17.70 -2.30
N PRO A 213 4.70 -19.04 -2.20
CA PRO A 213 4.37 -19.73 -0.95
C PRO A 213 5.51 -19.72 0.05
N ASP A 214 6.77 -19.69 -0.40
CA ASP A 214 7.94 -19.73 0.48
C ASP A 214 7.97 -18.41 1.26
N TYR A 215 8.03 -18.51 2.58
CA TYR A 215 7.93 -17.38 3.50
C TYR A 215 9.11 -17.44 4.47
N TYR A 216 9.84 -16.33 4.59
CA TYR A 216 11.00 -16.22 5.47
C TYR A 216 10.83 -15.02 6.41
N GLU A 217 10.87 -15.29 7.71
CA GLU A 217 10.93 -14.27 8.76
C GLU A 217 12.39 -14.04 9.19
N PRO A 218 12.83 -12.78 9.33
CA PRO A 218 14.14 -12.41 9.86
C PRO A 218 14.40 -12.96 11.25
N SER A 219 15.66 -13.29 11.54
CA SER A 219 16.09 -13.77 12.86
C SER A 219 16.60 -12.65 13.76
N TRP A 220 16.46 -12.84 15.06
CA TRP A 220 17.02 -11.96 16.09
C TRP A 220 18.12 -12.71 16.83
N ASN A 221 19.36 -12.25 16.67
CA ASN A 221 20.57 -12.93 17.15
C ASN A 221 21.36 -11.96 18.03
N ASP A 222 21.78 -12.37 19.24
CA ASP A 222 22.66 -11.63 20.15
C ASP A 222 22.34 -10.12 20.35
N GLY A 223 21.06 -9.74 20.28
CA GLY A 223 20.62 -8.35 20.44
C GLY A 223 20.62 -7.50 19.15
N TYR A 224 20.88 -8.07 17.98
CA TYR A 224 20.73 -7.44 16.68
C TYR A 224 19.81 -8.25 15.75
N TYR A 225 19.24 -7.58 14.75
CA TYR A 225 18.34 -8.18 13.77
C TYR A 225 19.11 -8.57 12.50
N VAL A 226 18.88 -9.78 11.99
CA VAL A 226 19.57 -10.34 10.83
C VAL A 226 18.58 -10.61 9.70
N ASN A 227 18.82 -10.01 8.54
CA ASN A 227 17.95 -10.12 7.38
C ASN A 227 18.61 -10.88 6.23
N ARG A 228 18.92 -12.16 6.45
CA ARG A 228 19.53 -13.00 5.41
C ARG A 228 18.55 -13.41 4.30
N GLY A 229 17.24 -13.31 4.54
CA GLY A 229 16.22 -13.61 3.54
C GLY A 229 16.39 -15.01 2.95
N PHE A 230 16.19 -15.12 1.64
CA PHE A 230 16.71 -16.24 0.86
C PHE A 230 18.18 -15.95 0.48
N GLY A 231 19.06 -16.95 0.56
CA GLY A 231 20.48 -16.80 0.24
C GLY A 231 20.75 -16.38 -1.20
N TYR A 232 21.92 -15.81 -1.47
CA TYR A 232 22.30 -15.36 -2.83
C TYR A 232 22.29 -16.50 -3.85
N ASP A 233 22.62 -17.72 -3.40
CA ASP A 233 22.71 -18.97 -4.16
C ASP A 233 21.41 -19.32 -4.89
N VAL A 234 20.25 -18.99 -4.30
CA VAL A 234 18.95 -19.27 -4.95
C VAL A 234 18.69 -18.37 -6.16
N TYR A 235 19.55 -17.38 -6.39
CA TYR A 235 19.46 -16.38 -7.44
C TYR A 235 20.63 -16.38 -8.45
N ASP A 236 21.69 -17.17 -8.23
CA ASP A 236 22.88 -17.22 -9.10
C ASP A 236 22.57 -17.63 -10.56
N ALA A 237 21.48 -18.37 -10.78
CA ALA A 237 21.01 -18.77 -12.11
C ALA A 237 20.00 -17.79 -12.76
N PRO A 238 18.97 -17.23 -12.06
CA PRO A 238 18.02 -16.32 -12.69
C PRO A 238 18.49 -14.87 -12.89
N ILE A 239 19.42 -14.32 -12.09
CA ILE A 239 19.74 -12.88 -12.16
C ILE A 239 20.46 -12.50 -13.46
N ARG A 240 20.03 -11.38 -14.06
CA ARG A 240 20.59 -10.81 -15.30
C ARG A 240 22.02 -10.27 -15.12
N ASP A 241 22.25 -9.54 -14.04
CA ASP A 241 23.53 -8.90 -13.70
C ASP A 241 24.21 -9.63 -12.53
N ARG A 242 25.54 -9.70 -12.48
CA ARG A 242 26.22 -10.50 -11.44
C ARG A 242 25.96 -9.94 -10.04
N LEU A 243 25.57 -10.80 -9.08
CA LEU A 243 25.56 -10.41 -7.67
C LEU A 243 27.00 -10.16 -7.19
N TYR A 244 27.22 -8.97 -6.63
CA TYR A 244 28.46 -8.58 -5.97
C TYR A 244 28.20 -8.43 -4.48
N THR A 245 28.82 -9.31 -3.68
CA THR A 245 28.90 -9.18 -2.22
C THR A 245 29.65 -7.91 -1.85
N ARG A 246 29.19 -7.20 -0.81
CA ARG A 246 29.92 -6.07 -0.22
C ARG A 246 30.32 -6.30 1.23
N GLU A 247 31.56 -5.92 1.53
CA GLU A 247 32.09 -5.70 2.87
C GLU A 247 31.33 -4.54 3.54
N VAL A 248 30.96 -4.71 4.81
CA VAL A 248 30.30 -3.67 5.60
C VAL A 248 31.35 -2.89 6.38
N VAL A 249 31.32 -1.56 6.26
CA VAL A 249 32.28 -0.66 6.89
C VAL A 249 31.50 0.37 7.71
N TYR A 250 31.86 0.58 8.97
CA TYR A 250 31.16 1.49 9.87
C TYR A 250 31.69 2.92 9.70
N VAL A 251 30.78 3.89 9.63
CA VAL A 251 31.10 5.32 9.57
C VAL A 251 30.48 6.09 10.72
N ASP A 252 31.10 7.20 11.11
CA ASP A 252 30.83 7.90 12.37
C ASP A 252 29.67 8.90 12.26
N ASN A 253 29.25 9.24 11.04
CA ASN A 253 28.11 10.11 10.76
C ASN A 253 27.47 9.77 9.41
N ARG A 254 26.20 10.17 9.25
CA ARG A 254 25.42 10.03 8.00
C ARG A 254 26.15 10.63 6.77
N ASP A 255 26.82 11.76 6.94
CA ASP A 255 27.47 12.45 5.81
C ASP A 255 28.78 11.78 5.36
N GLN A 256 29.18 10.68 6.01
CA GLN A 256 30.22 9.75 5.55
C GLN A 256 29.68 8.53 4.78
N LEU A 257 28.35 8.28 4.72
CA LEU A 257 27.75 7.12 4.01
C LEU A 257 28.27 7.02 2.57
N PHE A 258 28.73 5.84 2.16
CA PHE A 258 29.36 5.61 0.85
C PHE A 258 29.06 4.20 0.32
N TYR A 259 29.17 4.02 -0.99
CA TYR A 259 28.91 2.74 -1.66
C TYR A 259 29.87 2.60 -2.86
N ASP A 260 30.64 1.50 -2.92
CA ASP A 260 31.44 1.14 -4.09
C ASP A 260 31.15 -0.30 -4.55
N GLY A 261 31.95 -0.84 -5.48
CA GLY A 261 31.75 -2.17 -6.06
C GLY A 261 32.00 -3.34 -5.10
N GLY A 262 32.69 -3.11 -3.97
CA GLY A 262 33.01 -4.14 -2.97
C GLY A 262 32.78 -3.73 -1.53
N ARG A 263 32.50 -2.45 -1.23
CA ARG A 263 32.31 -1.94 0.15
C ARG A 263 31.05 -1.09 0.30
N LEU A 264 30.51 -1.11 1.52
CA LEU A 264 29.26 -0.48 1.94
C LEU A 264 29.50 0.26 3.26
N GLY A 265 29.53 1.59 3.22
CA GLY A 265 29.69 2.44 4.40
C GLY A 265 28.36 2.70 5.10
N ILE A 266 28.15 2.12 6.29
CA ILE A 266 26.91 2.26 7.09
C ILE A 266 27.08 3.14 8.32
N PHE A 267 26.08 3.98 8.59
CA PHE A 267 25.94 4.75 9.82
C PHE A 267 24.93 4.02 10.72
N ALA A 268 25.44 3.36 11.77
CA ALA A 268 24.67 2.44 12.62
C ALA A 268 24.84 2.69 14.14
N PRO A 269 24.69 3.94 14.64
CA PRO A 269 24.81 4.26 16.06
C PRO A 269 23.80 3.51 16.94
N ALA A 270 24.15 3.32 18.21
CA ALA A 270 23.17 2.97 19.24
C ALA A 270 22.24 4.17 19.45
N ILE A 271 20.92 3.94 19.52
CA ILE A 271 19.94 5.01 19.76
C ILE A 271 19.31 4.86 21.15
N ALA A 272 19.37 5.91 21.95
CA ALA A 272 18.59 6.04 23.17
C ALA A 272 17.23 6.69 22.85
N ILE A 273 16.14 6.02 23.22
CA ILE A 273 14.78 6.47 22.92
C ILE A 273 13.85 6.29 24.14
N GLY A 274 12.74 7.04 24.15
CA GLY A 274 11.74 7.03 25.22
C GLY A 274 11.22 8.42 25.58
N ASN A 275 10.27 8.47 26.50
CA ASN A 275 9.52 9.67 26.87
C ASN A 275 10.42 10.79 27.45
N GLN A 276 11.58 10.43 28.00
CA GLN A 276 12.53 11.34 28.64
C GLN A 276 13.19 12.35 27.69
N PHE A 277 13.19 12.09 26.37
CA PHE A 277 13.80 12.99 25.38
C PHE A 277 12.88 14.10 24.86
N GLY A 278 11.60 14.09 25.26
CA GLY A 278 10.63 15.10 24.84
C GLY A 278 10.10 14.94 23.40
N PRO A 279 9.31 15.91 22.93
CA PRO A 279 8.76 15.92 21.57
C PRO A 279 9.78 16.44 20.54
N PRO A 280 9.57 16.17 19.24
CA PRO A 280 10.33 16.81 18.17
C PRO A 280 10.27 18.34 18.26
N PRO A 281 11.35 19.09 17.89
CA PRO A 281 11.35 20.55 17.94
C PRO A 281 10.27 21.23 17.08
N ARG A 282 9.73 20.51 16.09
CA ARG A 282 8.53 20.87 15.31
C ARG A 282 7.71 19.62 15.06
N TYR A 283 6.43 19.64 15.43
CA TYR A 283 5.47 18.58 15.11
C TYR A 283 4.05 19.14 14.95
N GLU A 284 3.21 18.41 14.21
CA GLU A 284 1.78 18.70 14.05
C GLU A 284 0.93 17.78 14.94
N ARG A 285 -0.23 18.26 15.41
CA ARG A 285 -1.21 17.43 16.13
C ARG A 285 -2.29 16.80 15.25
N ARG A 286 -2.46 17.33 14.04
CA ARG A 286 -3.42 16.88 13.02
C ARG A 286 -2.82 17.21 11.66
N LEU A 287 -2.59 16.18 10.87
CA LEU A 287 -2.03 16.26 9.52
C LEU A 287 -3.12 16.55 8.49
N ASP A 288 -2.88 17.47 7.56
CA ASP A 288 -3.83 17.80 6.50
C ASP A 288 -4.05 16.64 5.53
N PRO A 289 -5.27 16.46 4.97
CA PRO A 289 -5.56 15.42 3.98
C PRO A 289 -4.66 15.45 2.73
N GLY A 290 -4.06 16.60 2.41
CA GLY A 290 -3.15 16.78 1.28
C GLY A 290 -1.73 16.23 1.49
N GLN A 291 -1.23 16.23 2.73
CA GLN A 291 0.12 15.74 3.09
C GLN A 291 0.18 14.19 3.17
N ARG A 292 -0.96 13.51 3.14
CA ARG A 292 -1.03 12.06 3.40
C ARG A 292 -0.52 11.23 2.22
N ALA A 293 0.54 10.46 2.47
CA ALA A 293 1.04 9.41 1.60
C ALA A 293 0.05 8.22 1.55
N LEU A 294 -1.10 8.41 0.89
CA LEU A 294 -2.18 7.43 0.80
C LEU A 294 -1.95 6.39 -0.31
N ILE A 295 -2.31 5.15 0.01
CA ILE A 295 -2.42 4.07 -0.96
C ILE A 295 -3.71 4.28 -1.77
N ARG A 296 -3.59 4.46 -3.09
CA ARG A 296 -4.71 4.78 -4.02
C ARG A 296 -5.00 3.69 -5.06
N GLN A 297 -4.12 2.70 -5.17
CA GLN A 297 -4.31 1.45 -5.88
C GLN A 297 -4.50 0.36 -4.82
N TYR A 298 -5.34 -0.64 -5.06
CA TYR A 298 -5.66 -1.68 -4.08
C TYR A 298 -5.51 -3.08 -4.68
N VAL A 299 -5.19 -4.06 -3.83
CA VAL A 299 -5.13 -5.47 -4.27
C VAL A 299 -6.52 -5.91 -4.71
N ARG A 300 -6.62 -6.55 -5.88
CA ARG A 300 -7.87 -7.13 -6.40
C ARG A 300 -8.29 -8.32 -5.52
N ASP A 301 -9.59 -8.46 -5.27
CA ASP A 301 -10.15 -9.75 -4.87
C ASP A 301 -10.52 -10.51 -6.15
N ASP A 302 -9.90 -11.65 -6.39
CA ASP A 302 -10.27 -12.59 -7.45
C ASP A 302 -10.75 -13.96 -6.93
N ARG A 303 -10.42 -14.32 -5.68
CA ARG A 303 -10.76 -15.59 -5.01
C ARG A 303 -10.90 -15.42 -3.50
N ASP A 304 -11.65 -16.33 -2.86
CA ASP A 304 -11.70 -16.46 -1.39
C ASP A 304 -10.28 -16.61 -0.81
N TRP A 305 -9.82 -15.60 -0.07
CA TRP A 305 -8.52 -15.60 0.62
C TRP A 305 -8.43 -16.77 1.61
N ASP A 306 -7.52 -17.71 1.32
CA ASP A 306 -7.40 -18.99 2.01
C ASP A 306 -7.12 -18.81 3.51
N ARG A 307 -8.03 -19.31 4.35
CA ARG A 307 -8.11 -19.04 5.78
C ARG A 307 -6.97 -19.66 6.60
N ASN A 308 -6.13 -20.50 5.99
CA ASN A 308 -5.09 -21.28 6.68
C ASN A 308 -3.64 -20.94 6.29
N ARG A 309 -3.35 -19.96 5.43
CA ARG A 309 -1.96 -19.64 5.04
C ARG A 309 -1.21 -18.82 6.10
N PRO A 310 -0.01 -19.25 6.56
CA PRO A 310 0.85 -18.42 7.43
C PRO A 310 1.27 -17.10 6.77
N GLY A 311 1.50 -16.07 7.59
CA GLY A 311 2.01 -14.77 7.13
C GLY A 311 1.07 -13.99 6.19
N MET A 312 -0.24 -14.24 6.21
CA MET A 312 -1.24 -13.66 5.30
C MET A 312 -2.33 -12.81 6.02
N PHE A 313 -1.97 -12.13 7.13
CA PHE A 313 -2.95 -11.49 8.03
C PHE A 313 -2.72 -9.97 8.22
N ALA A 314 -2.69 -9.23 7.12
CA ALA A 314 -2.74 -7.76 7.13
C ALA A 314 -4.05 -7.27 6.45
N PRO A 315 -4.70 -6.22 6.98
CA PRO A 315 -5.90 -5.64 6.34
C PRO A 315 -5.53 -5.01 4.98
N SER A 316 -6.46 -4.94 4.04
CA SER A 316 -6.27 -4.09 2.86
C SER A 316 -6.44 -2.62 3.23
N ALA A 317 -5.68 -1.73 2.57
CA ALA A 317 -5.84 -0.30 2.70
C ALA A 317 -7.26 0.17 2.32
N ALA A 318 -7.90 -0.55 1.37
CA ALA A 318 -9.31 -0.36 1.02
C ALA A 318 -10.28 -0.68 2.18
N LEU A 319 -10.04 -1.76 2.93
CA LEU A 319 -10.82 -2.07 4.14
C LEU A 319 -10.63 -1.01 5.23
N LEU A 320 -9.39 -0.61 5.50
CA LEU A 320 -9.10 0.44 6.49
C LEU A 320 -9.77 1.77 6.13
N GLY A 321 -9.88 2.09 4.83
CA GLY A 321 -10.62 3.25 4.33
C GLY A 321 -12.15 3.11 4.34
N ALA A 322 -12.67 1.90 4.54
CA ALA A 322 -14.11 1.59 4.58
C ALA A 322 -14.67 1.37 6.01
N ILE A 323 -13.83 1.54 7.04
CA ILE A 323 -14.20 1.48 8.46
C ILE A 323 -13.85 2.77 9.20
N GLU A 324 -14.51 2.99 10.34
CA GLU A 324 -14.34 4.20 11.15
C GLU A 324 -12.98 4.22 11.89
N PRO A 325 -12.46 5.40 12.30
CA PRO A 325 -11.17 5.52 13.00
C PRO A 325 -11.06 4.62 14.24
N ASP A 326 -12.12 4.55 15.05
CA ASP A 326 -12.12 3.74 16.28
C ASP A 326 -12.00 2.24 15.98
N ARG A 327 -12.60 1.76 14.89
CA ARG A 327 -12.45 0.36 14.44
C ARG A 327 -11.07 0.07 13.88
N ARG A 328 -10.38 1.07 13.31
CA ARG A 328 -8.94 0.93 12.96
C ARG A 328 -8.06 0.85 14.22
N ARG A 329 -8.39 1.63 15.25
CA ARG A 329 -7.70 1.60 16.55
C ARG A 329 -7.89 0.25 17.25
N GLU A 330 -9.12 -0.24 17.36
CA GLU A 330 -9.43 -1.58 17.89
C GLU A 330 -8.65 -2.70 17.16
N LEU A 331 -8.59 -2.66 15.81
CA LEU A 331 -7.81 -3.64 15.04
C LEU A 331 -6.31 -3.60 15.37
N ARG A 332 -5.72 -2.42 15.63
CA ARG A 332 -4.32 -2.33 16.08
C ARG A 332 -4.14 -2.90 17.47
N GLU A 333 -5.00 -2.51 18.42
CA GLU A 333 -4.95 -3.02 19.80
C GLU A 333 -5.13 -4.55 19.85
N ALA A 334 -6.02 -5.10 19.04
CA ALA A 334 -6.18 -6.55 18.90
C ALA A 334 -4.94 -7.20 18.27
N ARG A 335 -4.35 -6.60 17.22
CA ARG A 335 -3.11 -7.10 16.57
C ARG A 335 -1.94 -7.21 17.56
N PHE A 336 -1.83 -6.26 18.50
CA PHE A 336 -0.77 -6.27 19.51
C PHE A 336 -1.02 -7.35 20.58
N ASN A 337 -2.24 -7.39 21.13
CA ASN A 337 -2.53 -8.12 22.38
C ASN A 337 -3.17 -9.51 22.18
N ASN A 338 -3.87 -9.77 21.07
CA ASN A 338 -4.58 -11.03 20.86
C ASN A 338 -4.79 -11.34 19.36
N PRO A 339 -3.86 -12.08 18.72
CA PRO A 339 -3.93 -12.41 17.29
C PRO A 339 -5.22 -13.12 16.84
N ASP A 340 -5.86 -13.90 17.70
CA ASP A 340 -7.08 -14.64 17.33
C ASP A 340 -8.35 -13.78 17.42
N ILE A 341 -8.41 -12.82 18.35
CA ILE A 341 -9.42 -11.76 18.31
C ILE A 341 -9.24 -10.91 17.06
N TYR A 342 -8.00 -10.50 16.76
CA TYR A 342 -7.65 -9.73 15.57
C TYR A 342 -8.09 -10.42 14.28
N ARG A 343 -7.78 -11.72 14.10
CA ARG A 343 -8.24 -12.54 12.96
C ARG A 343 -9.78 -12.52 12.84
N ARG A 344 -10.49 -12.84 13.92
CA ARG A 344 -11.98 -12.89 13.91
C ARG A 344 -12.60 -11.53 13.61
N GLN A 345 -12.08 -10.44 14.18
CA GLN A 345 -12.54 -9.07 13.92
C GLN A 345 -12.26 -8.66 12.47
N LEU A 346 -11.07 -8.97 11.94
CA LEU A 346 -10.69 -8.66 10.58
C LEU A 346 -11.61 -9.36 9.56
N GLU A 347 -11.84 -10.66 9.72
CA GLU A 347 -12.82 -11.39 8.91
C GLU A 347 -14.25 -10.82 9.04
N GLN A 348 -14.68 -10.47 10.26
CA GLN A 348 -16.01 -9.92 10.50
C GLN A 348 -16.19 -8.58 9.77
N MET A 349 -15.21 -7.69 9.83
CA MET A 349 -15.25 -6.41 9.13
C MET A 349 -15.11 -6.54 7.61
N GLN A 350 -14.32 -7.50 7.11
CA GLN A 350 -14.31 -7.85 5.68
C GLN A 350 -15.70 -8.27 5.21
N ARG A 351 -16.36 -9.20 5.93
CA ARG A 351 -17.74 -9.63 5.62
C ARG A 351 -18.76 -8.49 5.72
N GLN A 352 -18.65 -7.62 6.73
CA GLN A 352 -19.57 -6.49 6.95
C GLN A 352 -19.37 -5.31 5.98
N ARG A 353 -18.19 -5.15 5.36
CA ARG A 353 -17.87 -4.03 4.46
C ARG A 353 -17.58 -4.45 3.02
N ALA A 354 -17.76 -5.72 2.66
CA ALA A 354 -17.43 -6.28 1.34
C ALA A 354 -17.90 -5.41 0.16
N ASP A 355 -19.18 -5.04 0.10
CA ASP A 355 -19.73 -4.19 -0.96
C ASP A 355 -19.07 -2.81 -1.07
N GLN A 356 -18.71 -2.21 0.06
CA GLN A 356 -18.06 -0.90 0.13
C GLN A 356 -16.59 -0.98 -0.25
N VAL A 357 -15.87 -2.03 0.19
CA VAL A 357 -14.49 -2.29 -0.22
C VAL A 357 -14.41 -2.57 -1.73
N GLU A 358 -15.34 -3.37 -2.25
CA GLU A 358 -15.40 -3.71 -3.67
C GLU A 358 -15.90 -2.53 -4.54
N LYS A 359 -16.74 -1.64 -4.00
CA LYS A 359 -17.00 -0.33 -4.61
C LYS A 359 -15.72 0.51 -4.70
N VAL A 360 -14.98 0.67 -3.60
CA VAL A 360 -13.72 1.43 -3.55
C VAL A 360 -12.68 0.86 -4.51
N ARG A 361 -12.54 -0.47 -4.60
CA ARG A 361 -11.68 -1.15 -5.58
C ARG A 361 -12.07 -0.82 -7.02
N ARG A 362 -13.36 -0.89 -7.38
CA ARG A 362 -13.83 -0.58 -8.74
C ARG A 362 -13.65 0.89 -9.11
N GLU A 363 -13.87 1.81 -8.18
CA GLU A 363 -13.62 3.25 -8.37
C GLU A 363 -12.13 3.57 -8.51
N ALA A 364 -11.25 2.85 -7.80
CA ALA A 364 -9.80 2.95 -7.97
C ALA A 364 -9.32 2.30 -9.28
N ALA A 365 -9.89 1.16 -9.68
CA ALA A 365 -9.49 0.40 -10.87
C ALA A 365 -9.54 1.24 -12.16
N ALA A 366 -10.56 2.09 -12.29
CA ALA A 366 -10.70 3.05 -13.41
C ALA A 366 -9.56 4.09 -13.48
N ARG A 367 -8.77 4.25 -12.42
CA ARG A 367 -7.64 5.21 -12.30
C ARG A 367 -6.27 4.53 -12.26
N ASN A 368 -6.20 3.20 -12.09
CA ASN A 368 -4.94 2.46 -11.90
C ASN A 368 -3.88 2.77 -12.98
N ALA A 369 -4.26 2.80 -14.26
CA ALA A 369 -3.35 3.09 -15.37
C ALA A 369 -2.79 4.53 -15.33
N VAL A 370 -3.60 5.50 -14.92
CA VAL A 370 -3.18 6.91 -14.75
C VAL A 370 -2.25 7.05 -13.56
N LEU A 371 -2.55 6.38 -12.43
CA LEU A 371 -1.69 6.35 -11.26
C LEU A 371 -0.34 5.68 -11.56
N GLU A 372 -0.31 4.60 -12.34
CA GLU A 372 0.93 3.94 -12.75
C GLU A 372 1.74 4.78 -13.75
N GLN A 373 1.09 5.51 -14.65
CA GLN A 373 1.77 6.49 -15.51
C GLN A 373 2.37 7.63 -14.67
N GLN A 374 1.65 8.13 -13.67
CA GLN A 374 2.14 9.16 -12.74
C GLN A 374 3.31 8.64 -11.89
N ARG A 375 3.26 7.39 -11.41
CA ARG A 375 4.37 6.73 -10.71
C ARG A 375 5.63 6.73 -11.58
N LYS A 376 5.54 6.24 -12.82
CA LYS A 376 6.67 6.20 -13.76
C LYS A 376 7.21 7.58 -14.13
N GLN A 377 6.36 8.60 -14.19
CA GLN A 377 6.79 9.99 -14.41
C GLN A 377 7.54 10.58 -13.20
N ALA A 378 7.05 10.35 -11.98
CA ALA A 378 7.74 10.77 -10.76
C ALA A 378 9.09 10.06 -10.58
N VAL A 379 9.15 8.77 -10.95
CA VAL A 379 10.37 7.97 -10.97
C VAL A 379 11.43 8.58 -11.90
N GLU A 380 11.14 8.86 -13.17
CA GLU A 380 12.16 9.46 -14.08
C GLU A 380 12.60 10.86 -13.61
N GLN A 381 11.70 11.64 -12.99
CA GLN A 381 12.07 12.93 -12.39
C GLN A 381 13.12 12.75 -11.28
N LYS A 382 12.87 11.86 -10.31
CA LYS A 382 13.83 11.52 -9.25
C LYS A 382 15.11 10.85 -9.77
N ARG A 383 15.03 10.11 -10.89
CA ARG A 383 16.16 9.32 -11.41
C ARG A 383 17.40 10.14 -11.72
N GLN A 384 17.28 11.42 -12.09
CA GLN A 384 18.45 12.29 -12.27
C GLN A 384 19.13 12.64 -10.92
N GLU A 385 18.35 12.97 -9.89
CA GLU A 385 18.83 13.23 -8.54
C GLU A 385 19.48 11.98 -7.91
N PHE A 386 18.82 10.82 -8.01
CA PHE A 386 19.34 9.56 -7.46
C PHE A 386 20.65 9.11 -8.13
N ARG A 387 20.84 9.38 -9.43
CA ARG A 387 22.13 9.17 -10.11
C ARG A 387 23.21 10.08 -9.52
N GLN A 388 22.93 11.36 -9.29
CA GLN A 388 23.87 12.31 -8.69
C GLN A 388 24.26 11.91 -7.25
N ILE A 389 23.30 11.48 -6.42
CA ILE A 389 23.56 10.99 -5.05
C ILE A 389 24.45 9.73 -5.10
N ARG A 390 24.16 8.78 -5.99
CA ARG A 390 24.92 7.55 -6.20
C ARG A 390 26.37 7.83 -6.59
N ASP A 391 26.61 8.76 -7.50
CA ASP A 391 27.96 9.13 -7.93
C ASP A 391 28.73 9.91 -6.85
N GLN A 392 28.06 10.77 -6.06
CA GLN A 392 28.66 11.38 -4.86
C GLN A 392 29.11 10.33 -3.85
N TYR A 393 28.28 9.31 -3.59
CA TYR A 393 28.64 8.19 -2.70
C TYR A 393 29.81 7.34 -3.24
N ARG A 394 29.88 7.09 -4.55
CA ARG A 394 31.01 6.40 -5.20
C ARG A 394 32.32 7.17 -5.06
N VAL A 395 32.29 8.50 -5.23
CA VAL A 395 33.48 9.36 -5.01
C VAL A 395 33.89 9.36 -3.53
N ARG A 396 32.91 9.45 -2.62
CA ARG A 396 33.16 9.44 -1.16
C ARG A 396 33.81 8.15 -0.67
N ALA A 397 33.51 7.00 -1.29
CA ALA A 397 34.10 5.70 -0.95
C ALA A 397 35.64 5.69 -1.06
N GLN A 398 36.21 6.53 -1.93
CA GLN A 398 37.66 6.69 -2.09
C GLN A 398 38.31 7.54 -0.98
N GLN A 399 37.50 8.27 -0.19
CA GLN A 399 37.93 9.28 0.77
C GLN A 399 37.69 8.84 2.22
N VAL A 400 36.65 8.04 2.46
CA VAL A 400 36.28 7.60 3.82
C VAL A 400 37.01 6.30 4.18
N GLN A 401 38.01 6.43 5.05
CA GLN A 401 38.51 5.31 5.85
C GLN A 401 37.56 5.07 7.03
N GLY A 402 36.49 4.32 6.77
CA GLY A 402 35.61 3.82 7.83
C GLY A 402 36.22 2.63 8.57
N ARG A 403 35.56 2.21 9.65
CA ARG A 403 36.03 1.14 10.54
C ARG A 403 35.58 -0.24 9.99
N PRO A 404 36.48 -1.17 9.62
CA PRO A 404 36.07 -2.51 9.18
C PRO A 404 35.54 -3.35 10.36
N GLU A 405 36.05 -3.10 11.58
CA GLU A 405 35.53 -3.68 12.81
C GLU A 405 34.50 -2.74 13.45
N GLY A 406 33.29 -3.27 13.63
CA GLY A 406 32.20 -2.60 14.34
C GLY A 406 31.06 -3.58 14.62
N ARG A 407 30.27 -3.28 15.66
CA ARG A 407 28.97 -3.91 15.90
C ARG A 407 27.90 -2.80 15.83
N PRO A 408 26.74 -3.02 15.18
CA PRO A 408 25.62 -2.08 15.24
C PRO A 408 25.24 -1.88 16.69
N GLY A 409 24.98 -0.62 17.08
CA GLY A 409 25.09 -0.16 18.46
C GLY A 409 24.39 -1.00 19.53
N MET A 410 25.12 -1.95 20.12
CA MET A 410 24.63 -2.81 21.20
C MET A 410 24.53 -1.99 22.49
N ARG A 411 23.36 -2.03 23.14
CA ARG A 411 23.16 -1.41 24.46
C ARG A 411 24.02 -2.17 25.50
N PRO A 412 24.92 -1.50 26.25
CA PRO A 412 25.59 -2.14 27.37
C PRO A 412 24.57 -2.59 28.44
N ALA A 413 24.80 -3.74 29.05
CA ALA A 413 24.08 -4.11 30.26
C ALA A 413 24.43 -3.11 31.38
N VAL A 414 23.42 -2.46 31.96
CA VAL A 414 23.64 -1.31 32.84
C VAL A 414 24.20 -1.73 34.20
N ALA A 415 25.37 -1.18 34.54
CA ALA A 415 25.90 -1.11 35.90
C ALA A 415 26.26 0.37 36.22
N PRO A 416 26.08 0.86 37.45
CA PRO A 416 26.11 2.30 37.73
C PRO A 416 27.46 2.82 38.25
N GLY A 417 27.85 4.05 37.85
CA GLY A 417 28.57 4.95 38.76
C GLY A 417 29.62 5.92 38.19
N VAL A 418 29.64 7.12 38.81
CA VAL A 418 30.77 8.08 38.94
C VAL A 418 31.13 8.96 37.71
N ALA A 419 31.53 10.21 37.98
CA ALA A 419 31.86 11.25 37.01
C ALA A 419 33.17 12.00 37.37
N PRO A 420 33.89 12.61 36.40
CA PRO A 420 35.09 13.45 36.65
C PRO A 420 34.94 14.92 36.16
N GLY A 421 35.96 15.77 36.40
CA GLY A 421 36.00 17.15 35.88
C GLY A 421 37.34 17.90 36.08
N MET A 422 37.34 19.22 35.79
CA MET A 422 38.42 20.22 35.92
C MET A 422 39.52 20.28 34.81
N ARG A 423 40.23 21.44 34.75
CA ARG A 423 41.20 21.87 33.70
C ARG A 423 42.39 22.66 34.32
N PRO A 424 43.54 22.83 33.62
CA PRO A 424 44.62 23.77 33.99
C PRO A 424 44.89 24.92 32.97
N GLY A 425 45.83 25.83 33.28
CA GLY A 425 46.20 27.06 32.51
C GLY A 425 47.72 27.38 32.41
N VAL A 426 48.11 28.60 31.99
CA VAL A 426 49.45 28.93 31.41
C VAL A 426 50.00 30.34 31.79
N VAL A 427 51.33 30.51 32.03
CA VAL A 427 52.15 31.76 31.79
C VAL A 427 53.71 31.58 31.91
N PRO A 428 54.56 32.38 31.20
CA PRO A 428 56.06 32.43 31.34
C PRO A 428 56.69 33.86 31.52
N GLY A 429 58.04 34.03 31.55
CA GLY A 429 58.75 35.35 31.59
C GLY A 429 60.31 35.35 31.44
N ALA A 430 60.96 36.52 31.21
CA ALA A 430 62.44 36.70 30.99
C ALA A 430 62.97 38.18 31.16
N VAL A 431 64.29 38.42 31.41
CA VAL A 431 64.93 39.78 31.62
C VAL A 431 66.46 39.87 31.21
N PRO A 432 67.07 41.04 30.80
CA PRO A 432 68.48 41.18 30.31
C PRO A 432 69.37 42.35 30.88
N GLY A 433 70.58 42.61 30.32
CA GLY A 433 71.52 43.78 30.52
C GLY A 433 72.79 43.70 29.62
N GLN A 434 73.82 44.58 29.56
CA GLN A 434 74.11 45.99 29.99
C GLN A 434 75.38 46.58 29.25
N ARG A 435 76.13 47.60 29.76
CA ARG A 435 77.40 48.23 29.21
C ARG A 435 78.37 48.67 30.35
N PRO A 436 79.66 49.07 30.13
CA PRO A 436 80.04 50.53 30.06
C PRO A 436 81.38 50.97 29.35
N ASP A 437 81.55 52.29 29.24
CA ASP A 437 82.68 53.28 29.22
C ASP A 437 84.17 52.91 29.58
N ALA A 438 85.23 53.75 29.42
CA ALA A 438 85.60 54.83 28.46
C ALA A 438 87.05 55.42 28.66
N GLY A 439 87.79 55.69 27.56
CA GLY A 439 88.69 56.88 27.39
C GLY A 439 90.19 56.88 27.80
N ASN A 440 91.09 57.32 26.89
CA ASN A 440 92.31 58.10 27.21
C ASN A 440 92.81 58.94 25.99
N ALA A 441 93.64 59.98 26.20
CA ALA A 441 93.83 61.09 25.26
C ALA A 441 94.89 60.88 24.15
N ALA A 442 95.96 60.10 24.37
CA ALA A 442 96.97 59.83 23.34
C ALA A 442 96.38 59.12 22.10
N GLN A 443 95.28 58.38 22.31
CA GLN A 443 94.55 57.67 21.27
C GLN A 443 93.91 58.61 20.23
N ARG A 444 93.69 59.91 20.55
CA ARG A 444 92.91 60.84 19.72
C ARG A 444 93.45 61.02 18.29
N GLN A 445 94.77 61.10 18.09
CA GLN A 445 95.33 61.28 16.74
C GLN A 445 95.29 59.99 15.89
N GLN A 446 95.31 58.81 16.55
CA GLN A 446 95.13 57.52 15.89
C GLN A 446 93.65 57.27 15.59
N ILE A 447 92.77 57.68 16.51
CA ILE A 447 91.32 57.77 16.33
C ILE A 447 91.00 58.69 15.15
N GLU A 448 91.59 59.88 15.00
CA GLU A 448 91.24 60.79 13.90
C GLU A 448 91.49 60.14 12.52
N ARG A 449 92.59 59.39 12.36
CA ARG A 449 92.87 58.61 11.13
C ARG A 449 91.88 57.45 10.96
N GLN A 450 91.65 56.66 12.02
CA GLN A 450 90.66 55.59 12.00
C GLN A 450 89.23 56.12 11.79
N ARG A 451 88.93 57.33 12.23
CA ARG A 451 87.64 58.02 12.14
C ARG A 451 87.38 58.53 10.74
N VAL A 452 88.36 59.12 10.05
CA VAL A 452 88.23 59.41 8.61
C VAL A 452 88.02 58.12 7.81
N GLN A 453 88.74 57.04 8.15
CA GLN A 453 88.57 55.73 7.50
C GLN A 453 87.21 55.08 7.81
N GLN A 454 86.71 55.26 9.04
CA GLN A 454 85.40 54.79 9.50
C GLN A 454 84.25 55.68 9.02
N GLU A 455 84.49 56.97 8.75
CA GLU A 455 83.56 57.89 8.09
C GLU A 455 83.48 57.58 6.59
N GLN A 456 84.59 57.20 5.94
CA GLN A 456 84.56 56.66 4.58
C GLN A 456 83.77 55.34 4.52
N MET A 457 84.01 54.37 5.43
CA MET A 457 83.18 53.16 5.51
C MET A 457 81.72 53.47 5.85
N ARG A 458 81.43 54.39 6.79
CA ARG A 458 80.05 54.81 7.10
C ARG A 458 79.37 55.49 5.92
N ALA A 459 80.06 56.33 5.16
CA ALA A 459 79.51 56.96 3.97
C ALA A 459 79.25 55.94 2.85
N GLN A 460 80.11 54.93 2.70
CA GLN A 460 79.92 53.83 1.76
C GLN A 460 78.75 52.91 2.20
N GLN A 461 78.64 52.62 3.50
CA GLN A 461 77.54 51.86 4.10
C GLN A 461 76.21 52.62 4.07
N GLN A 462 76.22 53.94 4.24
CA GLN A 462 75.05 54.82 4.07
C GLN A 462 74.60 54.88 2.60
N ARG A 463 75.53 54.89 1.63
CA ARG A 463 75.18 54.75 0.21
C ARG A 463 74.53 53.39 -0.06
N GLN A 464 75.12 52.30 0.43
CA GLN A 464 74.53 50.96 0.31
C GLN A 464 73.14 50.87 0.97
N GLN A 465 72.94 51.48 2.15
CA GLN A 465 71.62 51.56 2.79
C GLN A 465 70.63 52.41 1.98
N ALA A 466 71.05 53.55 1.44
CA ALA A 466 70.19 54.40 0.60
C ALA A 466 69.80 53.69 -0.72
N ASP A 467 70.70 52.90 -1.29
CA ASP A 467 70.45 52.11 -2.49
C ASP A 467 69.54 50.90 -2.20
N GLN A 468 69.72 50.21 -1.06
CA GLN A 468 68.76 49.24 -0.55
C GLN A 468 67.38 49.86 -0.30
N LEU A 469 67.31 51.07 0.28
CA LEU A 469 66.04 51.75 0.52
C LEU A 469 65.34 52.09 -0.80
N ARG A 470 66.08 52.57 -1.80
CA ARG A 470 65.54 52.81 -3.16
C ARG A 470 65.07 51.53 -3.84
N GLN A 471 65.80 50.42 -3.71
CA GLN A 471 65.35 49.12 -4.22
C GLN A 471 64.08 48.61 -3.50
N GLN A 472 63.98 48.78 -2.17
CA GLN A 472 62.77 48.43 -1.42
C GLN A 472 61.57 49.30 -1.82
N GLN A 473 61.77 50.61 -2.04
CA GLN A 473 60.73 51.52 -2.54
C GLN A 473 60.25 51.10 -3.94
N GLN A 474 61.17 50.82 -4.87
CA GLN A 474 60.83 50.35 -6.22
C GLN A 474 60.12 48.98 -6.20
N ALA A 475 60.53 48.05 -5.35
CA ALA A 475 59.86 46.76 -5.16
C ALA A 475 58.44 46.94 -4.58
N GLY A 476 58.28 47.84 -3.60
CA GLY A 476 56.97 48.18 -3.03
C GLY A 476 56.02 48.85 -4.04
N GLU A 477 56.53 49.72 -4.91
CA GLU A 477 55.76 50.26 -6.02
C GLU A 477 55.36 49.19 -7.05
N ALA A 478 56.28 48.30 -7.43
CA ALA A 478 55.98 47.21 -8.35
C ALA A 478 54.89 46.28 -7.79
N GLN A 479 54.94 45.96 -6.50
CA GLN A 479 53.91 45.19 -5.81
C GLN A 479 52.55 45.91 -5.77
N ARG A 480 52.52 47.23 -5.54
CA ARG A 480 51.28 48.02 -5.61
C ARG A 480 50.65 47.99 -7.00
N ARG A 481 51.43 48.26 -8.05
CA ARG A 481 50.96 48.24 -9.44
C ARG A 481 50.45 46.84 -9.85
N ALA A 482 51.10 45.77 -9.40
CA ALA A 482 50.63 44.40 -9.61
C ALA A 482 49.29 44.13 -8.89
N ALA A 483 49.15 44.56 -7.63
CA ALA A 483 47.90 44.41 -6.88
C ALA A 483 46.73 45.22 -7.47
N GLU A 484 47.00 46.42 -8.01
CA GLU A 484 46.02 47.24 -8.74
C GLU A 484 45.56 46.56 -10.04
N GLN A 485 46.49 46.03 -10.84
CA GLN A 485 46.16 45.26 -12.03
C GLN A 485 45.32 44.01 -11.69
N GLN A 486 45.67 43.29 -10.62
CA GLN A 486 44.94 42.11 -10.18
C GLN A 486 43.52 42.44 -9.70
N ARG A 487 43.33 43.56 -8.98
CA ARG A 487 41.99 44.08 -8.64
C ARG A 487 41.18 44.43 -9.89
N ALA A 488 41.78 45.15 -10.84
CA ALA A 488 41.14 45.53 -12.10
C ALA A 488 40.82 44.32 -13.01
N GLN A 489 41.50 43.17 -12.84
CA GLN A 489 41.12 41.91 -13.49
C GLN A 489 39.92 41.25 -12.77
N GLN A 490 39.96 41.14 -11.44
CA GLN A 490 38.86 40.58 -10.64
C GLN A 490 37.55 41.35 -10.82
N GLU A 491 37.60 42.68 -10.92
CA GLU A 491 36.42 43.51 -11.12
C GLU A 491 35.77 43.29 -12.50
N ARG A 492 36.57 43.20 -13.57
CA ARG A 492 36.05 42.84 -14.91
C ARG A 492 35.46 41.43 -14.95
N ALA A 493 36.07 40.45 -14.27
CA ALA A 493 35.50 39.11 -14.15
C ALA A 493 34.14 39.11 -13.41
N ARG A 494 34.01 39.90 -12.33
CA ARG A 494 32.74 40.08 -11.61
C ARG A 494 31.65 40.73 -12.48
N GLN A 495 32.00 41.75 -13.27
CA GLN A 495 31.07 42.40 -14.19
C GLN A 495 30.58 41.44 -15.29
N GLN A 496 31.47 40.60 -15.84
CA GLN A 496 31.09 39.55 -16.81
C GLN A 496 30.16 38.51 -16.19
N GLN A 497 30.50 37.98 -15.00
CA GLN A 497 29.66 37.02 -14.27
C GLN A 497 28.27 37.60 -13.92
N ALA A 498 28.18 38.87 -13.54
CA ALA A 498 26.91 39.54 -13.28
C ALA A 498 26.05 39.66 -14.55
N GLY A 499 26.65 40.00 -15.70
CA GLY A 499 25.97 40.06 -16.99
C GLY A 499 25.46 38.69 -17.46
N GLU A 500 26.23 37.62 -17.25
CA GLU A 500 25.78 36.25 -17.51
C GLU A 500 24.64 35.83 -16.57
N ALA A 501 24.74 36.12 -15.28
CA ALA A 501 23.69 35.80 -14.31
C ALA A 501 22.35 36.47 -14.67
N GLN A 502 22.38 37.74 -15.11
CA GLN A 502 21.18 38.44 -15.60
C GLN A 502 20.59 37.80 -16.85
N ARG A 503 21.40 37.36 -17.82
CA ARG A 503 20.93 36.64 -19.01
C ARG A 503 20.26 35.31 -18.65
N ARG A 504 20.92 34.49 -17.83
CA ARG A 504 20.39 33.20 -17.36
C ARG A 504 19.07 33.38 -16.58
N ALA A 505 18.96 34.42 -15.76
CA ALA A 505 17.72 34.75 -15.05
C ALA A 505 16.58 35.14 -16.01
N ALA A 506 16.86 35.95 -17.04
CA ALA A 506 15.87 36.34 -18.05
C ALA A 506 15.42 35.14 -18.91
N GLU A 507 16.33 34.22 -19.25
CA GLU A 507 16.03 32.97 -19.95
C GLU A 507 15.17 32.03 -19.10
N GLN A 508 15.51 31.84 -17.82
CA GLN A 508 14.69 31.08 -16.87
C GLN A 508 13.28 31.68 -16.72
N GLN A 509 13.17 33.01 -16.62
CA GLN A 509 11.87 33.68 -16.50
C GLN A 509 11.01 33.51 -17.76
N ARG A 510 11.61 33.52 -18.96
CA ARG A 510 10.92 33.19 -20.22
C ARG A 510 10.47 31.72 -20.28
N ALA A 511 11.33 30.79 -19.86
CA ALA A 511 10.98 29.37 -19.80
C ALA A 511 9.83 29.10 -18.81
N GLN A 512 9.84 29.75 -17.64
CA GLN A 512 8.74 29.70 -16.67
C GLN A 512 7.42 30.24 -17.26
N GLN A 513 7.47 31.36 -17.99
CA GLN A 513 6.29 31.93 -18.65
C GLN A 513 5.73 30.99 -19.74
N GLN A 514 6.59 30.38 -20.57
CA GLN A 514 6.16 29.40 -21.56
C GLN A 514 5.55 28.15 -20.91
N LYS A 515 6.18 27.60 -19.87
CA LYS A 515 5.61 26.47 -19.13
C LYS A 515 4.25 26.82 -18.52
N ALA A 516 4.12 27.99 -17.89
CA ALA A 516 2.86 28.47 -17.34
C ALA A 516 1.78 28.76 -18.40
N GLN A 517 2.12 28.93 -19.69
CA GLN A 517 1.15 28.96 -20.79
C GLN A 517 0.74 27.53 -21.21
N GLN A 518 1.70 26.61 -21.32
CA GLN A 518 1.44 25.20 -21.64
C GLN A 518 0.60 24.49 -20.57
N ASP A 519 0.91 24.71 -19.29
CA ASP A 519 0.15 24.13 -18.16
C ASP A 519 -1.33 24.57 -18.20
N ARG A 520 -1.60 25.87 -18.44
CA ARG A 520 -2.95 26.41 -18.59
C ARG A 520 -3.69 25.87 -19.83
N ALA A 521 -3.01 25.69 -20.95
CA ALA A 521 -3.61 25.06 -22.14
C ALA A 521 -3.97 23.58 -21.87
N ALA A 522 -3.10 22.84 -21.20
CA ALA A 522 -3.35 21.45 -20.80
C ALA A 522 -4.44 21.33 -19.70
N GLU A 523 -4.60 22.34 -18.85
CA GLU A 523 -5.72 22.44 -17.90
C GLU A 523 -7.05 22.69 -18.63
N GLN A 524 -7.10 23.63 -19.58
CA GLN A 524 -8.29 23.87 -20.39
C GLN A 524 -8.73 22.64 -21.19
N GLN A 525 -7.79 21.90 -21.80
CA GLN A 525 -8.10 20.63 -22.47
C GLN A 525 -8.66 19.58 -21.50
N ARG A 526 -8.07 19.44 -20.29
CA ARG A 526 -8.60 18.52 -19.26
C ARG A 526 -10.00 18.92 -18.81
N ALA A 527 -10.29 20.22 -18.65
CA ALA A 527 -11.62 20.73 -18.31
C ALA A 527 -12.66 20.57 -19.46
N GLN A 528 -12.22 20.50 -20.72
CA GLN A 528 -13.10 20.12 -21.85
C GLN A 528 -13.37 18.61 -21.85
N GLN A 529 -12.33 17.78 -21.69
CA GLN A 529 -12.47 16.32 -21.63
C GLN A 529 -13.37 15.86 -20.47
N GLN A 530 -13.26 16.47 -19.29
CA GLN A 530 -14.12 16.18 -18.15
C GLN A 530 -15.60 16.51 -18.42
N ARG A 531 -15.90 17.65 -19.06
CA ARG A 531 -17.28 17.99 -19.45
C ARG A 531 -17.86 16.98 -20.44
N ALA A 532 -17.10 16.64 -21.49
CA ALA A 532 -17.49 15.61 -22.44
C ALA A 532 -17.61 14.21 -21.80
N GLN A 533 -16.94 13.91 -20.68
CA GLN A 533 -17.16 12.68 -19.90
C GLN A 533 -18.44 12.75 -19.06
N GLN A 534 -18.71 13.88 -18.41
CA GLN A 534 -19.92 14.12 -17.61
C GLN A 534 -21.20 14.05 -18.47
N GLU A 535 -21.18 14.62 -19.67
CA GLU A 535 -22.29 14.57 -20.63
C GLU A 535 -22.62 13.14 -21.04
N ARG A 536 -21.60 12.35 -21.45
CA ARG A 536 -21.77 10.93 -21.80
C ARG A 536 -22.23 10.08 -20.61
N ALA A 537 -21.76 10.37 -19.39
CA ALA A 537 -22.25 9.70 -18.19
C ALA A 537 -23.73 10.03 -17.90
N ALA A 538 -24.14 11.29 -18.05
CA ALA A 538 -25.52 11.71 -17.89
C ALA A 538 -26.45 11.11 -18.97
N GLU A 539 -25.97 10.97 -20.21
CA GLU A 539 -26.70 10.30 -21.30
C GLU A 539 -26.88 8.79 -21.02
N GLN A 540 -25.83 8.11 -20.57
CA GLN A 540 -25.91 6.70 -20.14
C GLN A 540 -26.90 6.52 -18.99
N GLN A 541 -26.92 7.41 -18.01
CA GLN A 541 -27.90 7.38 -16.91
C GLN A 541 -29.34 7.55 -17.42
N ARG A 542 -29.60 8.49 -18.35
CA ARG A 542 -30.94 8.64 -18.98
C ARG A 542 -31.36 7.36 -19.71
N THR A 543 -30.46 6.76 -20.48
CA THR A 543 -30.71 5.49 -21.18
C THR A 543 -31.01 4.33 -20.22
N GLN A 544 -30.28 4.24 -19.10
CA GLN A 544 -30.55 3.24 -18.05
C GLN A 544 -31.91 3.46 -17.37
N GLN A 545 -32.26 4.71 -17.04
CA GLN A 545 -33.56 5.05 -16.45
C GLN A 545 -34.71 4.71 -17.40
N GLN A 546 -34.61 5.01 -18.69
CA GLN A 546 -35.61 4.64 -19.70
C GLN A 546 -35.77 3.11 -19.80
N ARG A 547 -34.69 2.34 -19.85
CA ARG A 547 -34.76 0.87 -19.85
C ARG A 547 -35.43 0.33 -18.57
N ALA A 548 -35.09 0.88 -17.40
CA ALA A 548 -35.70 0.50 -16.12
C ALA A 548 -37.18 0.94 -15.99
N GLN A 549 -37.63 1.96 -16.73
CA GLN A 549 -39.06 2.30 -16.85
C GLN A 549 -39.78 1.32 -17.79
N GLN A 550 -39.20 1.01 -18.95
CA GLN A 550 -39.76 0.04 -19.90
C GLN A 550 -39.92 -1.35 -19.28
N GLN A 551 -38.92 -1.84 -18.53
CA GLN A 551 -39.00 -3.12 -17.80
C GLN A 551 -40.12 -3.12 -16.75
N ARG A 552 -40.27 -2.06 -15.96
CA ARG A 552 -41.38 -1.95 -14.99
C ARG A 552 -42.76 -1.92 -15.68
N ALA A 553 -42.88 -1.21 -16.80
CA ALA A 553 -44.11 -1.22 -17.61
C ALA A 553 -44.37 -2.57 -18.31
N GLN A 554 -43.37 -3.42 -18.53
CA GLN A 554 -43.56 -4.81 -18.99
C GLN A 554 -44.03 -5.70 -17.82
N GLN A 555 -43.40 -5.60 -16.65
CA GLN A 555 -43.77 -6.35 -15.45
C GLN A 555 -45.21 -6.05 -15.00
N GLN A 556 -45.63 -4.79 -15.02
CA GLN A 556 -47.01 -4.39 -14.71
C GLN A 556 -48.03 -5.06 -15.65
N ARG A 557 -47.81 -4.99 -16.96
CA ARG A 557 -48.69 -5.63 -17.96
C ARG A 557 -48.73 -7.15 -17.82
N ALA A 558 -47.62 -7.79 -17.48
CA ALA A 558 -47.60 -9.24 -17.18
C ALA A 558 -48.42 -9.58 -15.91
N ALA A 559 -48.31 -8.78 -14.84
CA ALA A 559 -49.09 -8.97 -13.63
C ALA A 559 -50.60 -8.72 -13.84
N GLU A 560 -50.98 -7.75 -14.67
CA GLU A 560 -52.36 -7.51 -15.09
C GLU A 560 -52.93 -8.69 -15.88
N GLN A 561 -52.17 -9.24 -16.84
CA GLN A 561 -52.56 -10.43 -17.60
C GLN A 561 -52.77 -11.65 -16.68
N GLN A 562 -51.88 -11.88 -15.70
CA GLN A 562 -52.05 -12.94 -14.71
C GLN A 562 -53.30 -12.75 -13.85
N ARG A 563 -53.58 -11.52 -13.37
CA ARG A 563 -54.82 -11.21 -12.63
C ARG A 563 -56.06 -11.47 -13.48
N ALA A 564 -56.06 -11.06 -14.75
CA ALA A 564 -57.17 -11.30 -15.67
C ALA A 564 -57.33 -12.78 -16.07
N GLN A 565 -56.29 -13.61 -15.98
CA GLN A 565 -56.39 -15.06 -16.10
C GLN A 565 -57.00 -15.68 -14.83
N GLN A 566 -56.52 -15.29 -13.64
CA GLN A 566 -57.03 -15.76 -12.35
C GLN A 566 -58.53 -15.44 -12.18
N GLN A 567 -58.97 -14.24 -12.53
CA GLN A 567 -60.39 -13.84 -12.49
C GLN A 567 -61.26 -14.71 -13.42
N ARG A 568 -60.80 -14.99 -14.65
CA ARG A 568 -61.53 -15.88 -15.58
C ARG A 568 -61.61 -17.31 -15.04
N ALA A 569 -60.52 -17.83 -14.46
CA ALA A 569 -60.51 -19.14 -13.80
C ALA A 569 -61.36 -19.19 -12.51
N GLN A 570 -61.62 -18.06 -11.84
CA GLN A 570 -62.59 -17.97 -10.74
C GLN A 570 -64.03 -17.97 -11.27
N GLN A 571 -64.33 -17.18 -12.31
CA GLN A 571 -65.65 -17.12 -12.96
C GLN A 571 -66.08 -18.48 -13.53
N GLN A 572 -65.16 -19.21 -14.17
CA GLN A 572 -65.42 -20.57 -14.68
C GLN A 572 -65.83 -21.53 -13.54
N ARG A 573 -65.05 -21.58 -12.46
CA ARG A 573 -65.35 -22.43 -11.28
C ARG A 573 -66.66 -22.04 -10.58
N ALA A 574 -67.01 -20.75 -10.54
CA ALA A 574 -68.31 -20.30 -10.03
C ALA A 574 -69.48 -20.77 -10.92
N ALA A 575 -69.33 -20.69 -12.25
CA ALA A 575 -70.34 -21.17 -13.19
C ALA A 575 -70.51 -22.71 -13.14
N GLU A 576 -69.41 -23.46 -12.95
CA GLU A 576 -69.45 -24.91 -12.72
C GLU A 576 -70.19 -25.26 -11.43
N GLN A 577 -69.92 -24.55 -10.34
CA GLN A 577 -70.63 -24.73 -9.07
C GLN A 577 -72.14 -24.44 -9.20
N GLN A 578 -72.53 -23.37 -9.91
CA GLN A 578 -73.94 -23.07 -10.19
C GLN A 578 -74.61 -24.17 -11.01
N ARG A 579 -73.95 -24.69 -12.06
CA ARG A 579 -74.46 -25.83 -12.85
C ARG A 579 -74.63 -27.09 -12.00
N ALA A 580 -73.67 -27.39 -11.13
CA ALA A 580 -73.74 -28.53 -10.21
C ALA A 580 -74.87 -28.37 -9.16
N GLN A 581 -75.12 -27.14 -8.67
CA GLN A 581 -76.26 -26.85 -7.80
C GLN A 581 -77.60 -27.04 -8.53
N GLN A 582 -77.74 -26.53 -9.76
CA GLN A 582 -78.94 -26.72 -10.58
C GLN A 582 -79.23 -28.21 -10.86
N GLN A 583 -78.20 -29.00 -11.18
CA GLN A 583 -78.32 -30.45 -11.36
C GLN A 583 -78.74 -31.19 -10.09
N ARG A 584 -78.25 -30.76 -8.91
CA ARG A 584 -78.70 -31.33 -7.62
C ARG A 584 -80.15 -30.97 -7.31
N ALA A 585 -80.57 -29.74 -7.60
CA ALA A 585 -81.94 -29.28 -7.39
C ALA A 585 -82.94 -30.03 -8.30
N SER A 586 -82.61 -30.23 -9.59
CA SER A 586 -83.48 -30.99 -10.50
C SER A 586 -83.57 -32.48 -10.12
N GLN A 587 -82.47 -33.11 -9.68
CA GLN A 587 -82.51 -34.46 -9.12
C GLN A 587 -83.35 -34.57 -7.85
N GLN A 588 -83.33 -33.55 -6.96
CA GLN A 588 -84.20 -33.51 -5.78
C GLN A 588 -85.68 -33.38 -6.18
N GLN A 589 -86.01 -32.52 -7.15
CA GLN A 589 -87.37 -32.39 -7.67
C GLN A 589 -87.88 -33.69 -8.33
N GLN A 590 -87.03 -34.39 -9.09
CA GLN A 590 -87.36 -35.70 -9.68
C GLN A 590 -87.68 -36.73 -8.58
N ARG A 591 -86.82 -36.88 -7.57
CA ARG A 591 -87.05 -37.80 -6.44
C ARG A 591 -88.32 -37.46 -5.64
N ALA A 592 -88.61 -36.16 -5.44
CA ALA A 592 -89.83 -35.73 -4.79
C ALA A 592 -91.09 -36.08 -5.61
N ALA A 593 -91.04 -35.91 -6.93
CA ALA A 593 -92.13 -36.29 -7.84
C ALA A 593 -92.33 -37.82 -7.89
N GLU A 594 -91.25 -38.61 -7.84
CA GLU A 594 -91.31 -40.08 -7.72
C GLU A 594 -91.95 -40.51 -6.40
N GLN A 595 -91.55 -39.90 -5.27
CA GLN A 595 -92.17 -40.14 -3.96
C GLN A 595 -93.66 -39.80 -3.94
N GLN A 596 -94.06 -38.66 -4.52
CA GLN A 596 -95.48 -38.31 -4.66
C GLN A 596 -96.26 -39.30 -5.52
N ARG A 597 -95.69 -39.78 -6.64
CA ARG A 597 -96.29 -40.82 -7.48
C ARG A 597 -96.44 -42.14 -6.72
N ALA A 598 -95.45 -42.54 -5.93
CA ALA A 598 -95.51 -43.72 -5.08
C ALA A 598 -96.60 -43.61 -3.99
N GLN A 599 -96.70 -42.45 -3.33
CA GLN A 599 -97.76 -42.18 -2.35
C GLN A 599 -99.16 -42.21 -2.99
N GLN A 600 -99.34 -41.60 -4.17
CA GLN A 600 -100.61 -41.67 -4.91
C GLN A 600 -100.95 -43.10 -5.35
N ALA A 601 -99.96 -43.93 -5.73
CA ALA A 601 -100.17 -45.34 -6.03
C ALA A 601 -100.60 -46.13 -4.78
N GLN A 602 -99.96 -45.89 -3.63
CA GLN A 602 -100.36 -46.48 -2.34
C GLN A 602 -101.80 -46.08 -1.95
N GLN A 603 -102.16 -44.80 -2.08
CA GLN A 603 -103.52 -44.31 -1.82
C GLN A 603 -104.55 -44.95 -2.76
N ARG A 604 -104.26 -45.07 -4.06
CA ARG A 604 -105.13 -45.77 -5.03
C ARG A 604 -105.32 -47.24 -4.66
N ASN A 605 -104.25 -47.93 -4.27
CA ASN A 605 -104.31 -49.33 -3.85
C ASN A 605 -105.12 -49.49 -2.55
N ALA A 606 -104.96 -48.59 -1.58
CA ALA A 606 -105.75 -48.57 -0.35
C ALA A 606 -107.25 -48.30 -0.63
N ALA A 607 -107.58 -47.35 -1.50
CA ALA A 607 -108.96 -47.08 -1.91
C ALA A 607 -109.59 -48.27 -2.64
N GLN A 608 -108.85 -48.97 -3.51
CA GLN A 608 -109.31 -50.21 -4.13
C GLN A 608 -109.51 -51.34 -3.11
N ALA A 609 -108.64 -51.46 -2.10
CA ALA A 609 -108.81 -52.43 -1.01
C ALA A 609 -110.07 -52.12 -0.18
N GLN A 610 -110.32 -50.86 0.15
CA GLN A 610 -111.54 -50.41 0.83
C GLN A 610 -112.79 -50.69 -0.01
N GLN A 611 -112.77 -50.44 -1.33
CA GLN A 611 -113.88 -50.79 -2.23
C GLN A 611 -114.14 -52.31 -2.27
N ARG A 612 -113.09 -53.14 -2.33
CA ARG A 612 -113.23 -54.61 -2.25
C ARG A 612 -113.83 -55.05 -0.91
N ALA A 613 -113.39 -54.48 0.21
CA ALA A 613 -113.93 -54.75 1.54
C ALA A 613 -115.41 -54.33 1.65
N ALA A 614 -115.78 -53.15 1.12
CA ALA A 614 -117.16 -52.68 1.09
C ALA A 614 -118.06 -53.60 0.23
N GLN A 615 -117.57 -54.07 -0.93
CA GLN A 615 -118.29 -55.05 -1.75
C GLN A 615 -118.44 -56.42 -1.04
N GLN A 616 -117.44 -56.86 -0.28
CA GLN A 616 -117.56 -58.06 0.56
C GLN A 616 -118.58 -57.87 1.69
N GLN A 617 -118.59 -56.71 2.36
CA GLN A 617 -119.60 -56.38 3.37
C GLN A 617 -121.01 -56.30 2.77
N GLN A 618 -121.19 -55.69 1.60
CA GLN A 618 -122.47 -55.67 0.90
C GLN A 618 -122.94 -57.08 0.51
N ARG A 619 -122.05 -57.97 0.04
CA ARG A 619 -122.39 -59.38 -0.20
C ARG A 619 -122.80 -60.11 1.08
N ALA A 620 -122.10 -59.89 2.19
CA ALA A 620 -122.45 -60.47 3.49
C ALA A 620 -123.80 -59.92 4.04
N GLN A 621 -124.08 -58.63 3.82
CA GLN A 621 -125.38 -58.02 4.16
C GLN A 621 -126.51 -58.57 3.28
N GLN A 622 -126.29 -58.76 1.97
CA GLN A 622 -127.25 -59.40 1.07
C GLN A 622 -127.52 -60.86 1.50
N GLN A 623 -126.48 -61.62 1.87
CA GLN A 623 -126.64 -62.98 2.39
C GLN A 623 -127.45 -63.01 3.71
N ARG A 624 -127.21 -62.05 4.64
CA ARG A 624 -128.03 -61.90 5.86
C ARG A 624 -129.48 -61.49 5.55
N ALA A 625 -129.71 -60.60 4.59
CA ALA A 625 -131.04 -60.19 4.16
C ALA A 625 -131.83 -61.37 3.56
N VAL A 626 -131.17 -62.21 2.75
CA VAL A 626 -131.75 -63.45 2.19
C VAL A 626 -132.09 -64.47 3.29
N GLN A 627 -131.30 -64.55 4.37
CA GLN A 627 -131.66 -65.36 5.55
C GLN A 627 -132.87 -64.77 6.30
N GLN A 628 -132.92 -63.46 6.50
CA GLN A 628 -134.01 -62.79 7.23
C GLN A 628 -135.34 -62.78 6.45
N GLN A 629 -135.32 -62.74 5.12
CA GLN A 629 -136.53 -62.81 4.28
C GLN A 629 -137.28 -64.15 4.31
N ARG A 630 -136.76 -65.18 5.00
CA ARG A 630 -137.53 -66.42 5.28
C ARG A 630 -138.53 -66.29 6.44
N GLN A 631 -138.61 -65.15 7.12
CA GLN A 631 -139.62 -64.88 8.15
C GLN A 631 -140.40 -63.60 7.80
N GLN A 632 -141.62 -63.78 7.32
CA GLN A 632 -142.63 -62.73 7.01
C GLN A 632 -143.87 -62.98 7.90
N PRO A 633 -144.65 -61.93 8.27
CA PRO A 633 -145.62 -61.32 7.35
C PRO A 633 -145.57 -59.77 7.25
N PRO A 634 -146.31 -59.12 6.31
CA PRO A 634 -146.05 -57.73 5.90
C PRO A 634 -147.24 -56.73 5.98
N GLN A 635 -146.91 -55.43 6.04
CA GLN A 635 -147.71 -54.26 5.60
C GLN A 635 -146.73 -53.06 5.42
N GLN A 636 -146.58 -52.34 4.31
CA GLN A 636 -147.46 -51.47 3.49
C GLN A 636 -147.12 -49.95 3.64
N ARG A 637 -146.83 -49.34 2.47
CA ARG A 637 -146.78 -47.93 1.98
C ARG A 637 -147.64 -46.83 2.67
N PRO A 638 -147.52 -45.50 2.31
CA PRO A 638 -146.59 -44.77 1.40
C PRO A 638 -145.92 -43.54 2.12
N ALA A 639 -145.73 -42.26 1.69
CA ALA A 639 -145.91 -41.44 0.45
C ALA A 639 -145.15 -40.07 0.52
N ASN A 640 -144.79 -39.47 -0.64
CA ASN A 640 -144.70 -38.00 -0.96
C ASN A 640 -143.75 -37.03 -0.16
N ALA A 641 -143.31 -35.85 -0.65
CA ALA A 641 -143.18 -35.26 -2.02
C ALA A 641 -142.40 -33.89 -2.03
N GLN A 642 -141.95 -33.42 -3.23
CA GLN A 642 -141.69 -32.00 -3.61
C GLN A 642 -140.51 -31.22 -2.94
N GLN A 643 -139.95 -30.06 -3.39
CA GLN A 643 -140.14 -29.16 -4.56
C GLN A 643 -138.89 -28.23 -4.85
N GLN A 644 -138.83 -27.60 -6.05
CA GLN A 644 -138.25 -26.25 -6.43
C GLN A 644 -136.78 -25.83 -6.07
N GLN A 645 -135.89 -25.43 -7.02
CA GLN A 645 -135.70 -24.15 -7.80
C GLN A 645 -134.91 -23.01 -7.11
N GLN A 646 -133.90 -22.40 -7.81
CA GLN A 646 -133.70 -20.94 -8.10
C GLN A 646 -132.31 -20.60 -8.74
N ARG A 647 -131.95 -19.31 -8.97
CA ARG A 647 -130.82 -18.82 -9.80
C ARG A 647 -129.97 -17.67 -9.17
N LYS A 648 -128.67 -17.59 -9.57
CA LYS A 648 -127.70 -16.44 -9.75
C LYS A 648 -127.91 -15.08 -9.04
N PRO A 649 -126.84 -14.38 -8.57
CA PRO A 649 -126.06 -13.42 -9.42
C PRO A 649 -124.53 -13.24 -9.08
N VAL A 650 -123.89 -12.14 -9.56
CA VAL A 650 -122.43 -11.80 -9.67
C VAL A 650 -122.31 -10.23 -9.89
N PRO A 651 -121.16 -9.48 -9.80
CA PRO A 651 -119.98 -9.38 -8.89
C PRO A 651 -120.01 -8.06 -8.04
N PRO A 652 -118.91 -7.41 -7.53
CA PRO A 652 -117.86 -6.64 -8.26
C PRO A 652 -116.41 -6.75 -7.65
N GLY A 653 -115.46 -5.80 -7.88
CA GLY A 653 -114.08 -5.84 -7.32
C GLY A 653 -113.17 -4.59 -7.52
N THR A 654 -111.82 -4.75 -7.40
CA THR A 654 -110.68 -3.77 -7.62
C THR A 654 -110.50 -2.59 -6.62
N PRO A 655 -109.34 -1.85 -6.55
CA PRO A 655 -107.90 -2.17 -6.78
C PRO A 655 -106.87 -1.51 -5.78
N GLY A 656 -105.54 -1.76 -5.94
CA GLY A 656 -104.39 -0.99 -5.39
C GLY A 656 -103.41 -1.81 -4.50
N ALA A 657 -102.08 -1.90 -4.62
CA ALA A 657 -100.93 -1.05 -5.09
C ALA A 657 -100.21 -0.27 -3.95
N PRO A 658 -98.91 0.11 -4.07
CA PRO A 658 -97.74 -0.67 -4.54
C PRO A 658 -96.45 -0.47 -3.70
N GLN A 659 -95.45 -1.36 -3.85
CA GLN A 659 -94.02 -1.03 -4.07
C GLN A 659 -93.23 -2.26 -4.50
#